data_AF-A0A150FZR1-F1
#
_entry.id   AF-A0A150FZR1-F1
#
_cell.length_a   1.000
_cell.length_b   1.000
_cell.length_c   1.000
_cell.angle_alpha   90.00
_cell.angle_beta   90.00
_cell.angle_gamma   90.00
#
_symmetry.space_group_name_H-M   'P 1'
#
loop_
_entity.id
_entity.type
_entity.pdbx_description
1 polymer ?
#
loop_
_entity_poly.entity_id
_entity_poly.type
_entity_poly.pdbx_seq_one_letter_code
_entity_poly.pdbx_strand_id
1 'polypeptide(L)'
;MGTVTYLDTHQGGAARQWYLQDSGSLAQPYYRLPGQPVDEGTGVPIPPGKDAQLVCVLADTGSPYNLQCSAIRDVAQALRASVSIASAGRNPAVGVTIRLLVVVLKVDDAGFAPADPELVRRAYLENNLNDGMRFGHAEKLEVCSYGQMKYDRDALQVVEATISKMGNFLNCTGGPCVDDCEPGFMANEARNKLLAERGRDFAGGFTHTTYVIPGGAPACDWAGVAAPGGTESWLQPDTSGLLNEYTALHEILHNFHLAHGWKNGEEGEDDSTCMGRGNGCPSAPELYRLGWADPIATLNGSTLPEDSTWRGPYTLLATYMPTRGNKMLRVLPDWMGADYKRNVYFGLRMMGGGDWDTRVAPYYFGKVIFHTMDATRDNAMDTGDPTITLVDAIEPLTPVYDIPEYRLAVRTSALNRTVKSIALQVCRYRVQAADCRFAAPAPKPPVPTIDAALTQPCAPAAQATLAGLVNPKPVAAVTESPFPAATQPDTTQPAFAQPDATNPATAQTATAQPDATNPATAQTATAQPTTAQPATAQTATAQPTTAHDRHRPARHRPALCNATSSGPAFNIPDKSTANRTVAMLPCGQRIASVTVTLDIAHSSTGDLRISLISPAGCLARFEGPQLVIPDKLTVNTRADVIMCGRPVGSVTLNITMQHPYLGDLRITLIAPDGTTSALVASRPASDAKLPYGAYLFADAAPATPAFPGLVRNVGQSGAYRPRQAFSAFAGRVTEGRWTVQFVDTASGNTGSVASWVLTV
;
A
#
# COMPACT_ATOMS: atom_id res chain seq x y z
N MET A 1 38.82 11.38 -9.84
CA MET A 1 38.10 10.12 -10.13
C MET A 1 36.76 10.25 -9.44
N GLY A 2 35.68 9.83 -10.07
CA GLY A 2 34.36 9.99 -9.48
C GLY A 2 33.30 9.27 -10.29
N THR A 3 32.08 9.28 -9.81
CA THR A 3 30.94 8.64 -10.48
C THR A 3 30.25 9.66 -11.38
N VAL A 4 30.04 9.30 -12.64
CA VAL A 4 29.27 10.11 -13.60
C VAL A 4 27.81 10.07 -13.18
N THR A 5 27.17 11.24 -13.14
CA THR A 5 25.74 11.37 -12.86
C THR A 5 25.16 12.53 -13.66
N TYR A 6 23.84 12.67 -13.65
CA TYR A 6 23.15 13.86 -14.11
C TYR A 6 22.05 14.23 -13.12
N LEU A 7 21.58 15.46 -13.19
CA LEU A 7 20.38 15.91 -12.52
C LEU A 7 19.40 16.36 -13.60
N ASP A 8 18.21 15.76 -13.63
CA ASP A 8 17.15 16.17 -14.54
C ASP A 8 16.34 17.28 -13.89
N THR A 9 16.49 18.51 -14.38
CA THR A 9 15.77 19.66 -13.81
C THR A 9 14.43 19.88 -14.49
N HIS A 10 14.06 19.04 -15.47
CA HIS A 10 12.82 19.14 -16.26
C HIS A 10 12.61 20.48 -16.98
N GLN A 11 13.66 21.31 -17.10
CA GLN A 11 13.63 22.61 -17.75
C GLN A 11 14.11 22.49 -19.21
N GLY A 12 13.27 22.94 -20.15
CA GLY A 12 13.45 22.72 -21.60
C GLY A 12 14.82 23.16 -22.17
N GLY A 13 15.36 22.35 -23.09
CA GLY A 13 16.56 22.65 -23.88
C GLY A 13 17.91 22.22 -23.28
N ALA A 14 18.00 22.10 -21.95
CA ALA A 14 19.17 21.56 -21.25
C ALA A 14 18.74 20.69 -20.05
N ALA A 15 17.73 19.83 -20.25
CA ALA A 15 17.03 19.07 -19.19
C ALA A 15 17.96 18.32 -18.23
N ARG A 16 19.12 17.84 -18.73
CA ARG A 16 20.09 17.08 -17.93
C ARG A 16 21.37 17.87 -17.70
N GLN A 17 21.59 18.26 -16.45
CA GLN A 17 22.86 18.82 -16.00
C GLN A 17 23.81 17.69 -15.62
N TRP A 18 24.93 17.55 -16.32
CA TRP A 18 25.88 16.45 -16.11
C TRP A 18 26.91 16.79 -15.05
N TYR A 19 27.27 15.80 -14.23
CA TYR A 19 28.21 15.96 -13.15
C TYR A 19 29.17 14.76 -13.04
N LEU A 20 30.35 15.03 -12.49
CA LEU A 20 31.21 14.02 -11.89
C LEU A 20 31.19 14.24 -10.37
N GLN A 21 30.61 13.30 -9.64
CA GLN A 21 30.64 13.31 -8.18
C GLN A 21 31.94 12.65 -7.72
N ASP A 22 32.85 13.42 -7.13
CA ASP A 22 34.13 12.89 -6.65
C ASP A 22 33.91 11.90 -5.51
N SER A 23 34.33 10.66 -5.71
CA SER A 23 34.21 9.59 -4.70
C SER A 23 35.45 9.48 -3.81
N GLY A 24 36.54 10.20 -4.13
CA GLY A 24 37.81 10.16 -3.40
C GLY A 24 37.94 11.19 -2.28
N SER A 25 37.09 12.22 -2.28
CA SER A 25 37.06 13.27 -1.26
C SER A 25 35.93 13.06 -0.26
N LEU A 26 36.19 13.32 1.03
CA LEU A 26 35.14 13.33 2.06
C LEU A 26 34.05 14.37 1.79
N ALA A 27 34.38 15.45 1.08
CA ALA A 27 33.41 16.47 0.67
C ALA A 27 32.62 16.08 -0.59
N GLN A 28 32.93 14.95 -1.22
CA GLN A 28 32.29 14.42 -2.44
C GLN A 28 31.78 15.49 -3.43
N PRO A 29 32.61 16.46 -3.83
CA PRO A 29 32.14 17.60 -4.61
C PRO A 29 31.54 17.17 -5.96
N TYR A 30 30.50 17.87 -6.36
CA TYR A 30 29.94 17.83 -7.70
C TYR A 30 30.73 18.76 -8.62
N TYR A 31 31.38 18.19 -9.62
CA TYR A 31 31.97 18.94 -10.73
C TYR A 31 30.96 18.99 -11.88
N ARG A 32 30.47 20.18 -12.24
CA ARG A 32 29.53 20.35 -13.35
C ARG A 32 30.26 20.19 -14.68
N LEU A 33 29.84 19.22 -15.47
CA LEU A 33 30.45 18.89 -16.77
C LEU A 33 29.80 19.72 -17.89
N PRO A 34 30.54 20.03 -18.97
CA PRO A 34 29.99 20.75 -20.13
C PRO A 34 28.98 19.92 -20.93
N GLY A 35 28.90 18.62 -20.69
CA GLY A 35 27.98 17.68 -21.32
C GLY A 35 28.21 16.24 -20.84
N GLN A 36 27.49 15.28 -21.42
CA GLN A 36 27.69 13.87 -21.12
C GLN A 36 29.12 13.45 -21.48
N PRO A 37 29.91 12.91 -20.53
CA PRO A 37 31.26 12.46 -20.83
C PRO A 37 31.21 11.21 -21.73
N VAL A 38 32.18 11.11 -22.64
CA VAL A 38 32.38 9.96 -23.54
C VAL A 38 33.73 9.32 -23.26
N ASP A 39 33.84 8.02 -23.45
CA ASP A 39 35.13 7.32 -23.48
C ASP A 39 35.88 7.75 -24.74
N GLU A 40 37.06 8.38 -24.60
CA GLU A 40 37.81 8.91 -25.76
C GLU A 40 38.34 7.81 -26.69
N GLY A 41 38.50 6.58 -26.20
CA GLY A 41 38.99 5.45 -26.98
C GLY A 41 37.93 4.80 -27.87
N THR A 42 36.65 4.90 -27.50
CA THR A 42 35.53 4.24 -28.19
C THR A 42 34.48 5.23 -28.72
N GLY A 43 34.48 6.46 -28.23
CA GLY A 43 33.45 7.48 -28.48
C GLY A 43 32.10 7.17 -27.84
N VAL A 44 32.02 6.12 -27.00
CA VAL A 44 30.77 5.68 -26.37
C VAL A 44 30.49 6.55 -25.13
N PRO A 45 29.26 7.07 -24.94
CA PRO A 45 28.90 7.81 -23.73
C PRO A 45 29.08 6.97 -22.47
N ILE A 46 29.69 7.56 -21.45
CA ILE A 46 29.81 6.94 -20.13
C ILE A 46 28.46 7.09 -19.43
N PRO A 47 27.77 5.99 -19.07
CA PRO A 47 26.45 6.10 -18.47
C PRO A 47 26.53 6.56 -17.01
N PRO A 48 25.44 7.16 -16.50
CA PRO A 48 25.30 7.49 -15.07
C PRO A 48 25.53 6.27 -14.18
N GLY A 49 26.10 6.50 -12.99
CA GLY A 49 26.49 5.44 -12.06
C GLY A 49 27.78 4.71 -12.41
N LYS A 50 28.50 5.09 -13.48
CA LYS A 50 29.82 4.55 -13.80
C LYS A 50 30.92 5.48 -13.34
N ASP A 51 31.99 4.90 -12.83
CA ASP A 51 33.18 5.66 -12.46
C ASP A 51 33.97 6.10 -13.68
N ALA A 52 34.45 7.34 -13.64
CA ALA A 52 35.31 7.94 -14.63
C ALA A 52 36.45 8.72 -13.98
N GLN A 53 37.56 8.84 -14.69
CA GLN A 53 38.67 9.71 -14.31
C GLN A 53 38.84 10.79 -15.38
N LEU A 54 38.33 11.98 -15.08
CA LEU A 54 38.35 13.12 -15.99
C LEU A 54 39.31 14.20 -15.46
N VAL A 55 39.97 14.90 -16.38
CA VAL A 55 40.64 16.18 -16.09
C VAL A 55 39.65 17.30 -16.37
N CYS A 56 39.25 18.00 -15.31
CA CYS A 56 38.35 19.15 -15.38
C CYS A 56 39.17 20.45 -15.41
N VAL A 57 38.96 21.28 -16.44
CA VAL A 57 39.47 22.66 -16.47
C VAL A 57 38.41 23.56 -15.84
N LEU A 58 38.60 23.93 -14.58
CA LEU A 58 37.66 24.78 -13.84
C LEU A 58 37.51 26.14 -14.53
N ALA A 59 36.27 26.59 -14.67
CA ALA A 59 35.97 27.97 -15.04
C ALA A 59 36.34 28.91 -13.87
N ASP A 60 36.86 30.09 -14.18
CA ASP A 60 37.05 31.14 -13.17
C ASP A 60 35.68 31.76 -12.87
N THR A 61 35.13 31.41 -11.70
CA THR A 61 33.73 31.67 -11.35
C THR A 61 33.59 32.55 -10.11
N GLY A 62 34.71 32.99 -9.53
CA GLY A 62 34.72 33.81 -8.31
C GLY A 62 34.18 33.12 -7.04
N SER A 63 33.78 31.84 -7.07
CA SER A 63 33.37 31.05 -5.91
C SER A 63 34.15 29.74 -5.84
N PRO A 64 34.74 29.37 -4.67
CA PRO A 64 35.47 28.11 -4.53
C PRO A 64 34.56 26.88 -4.57
N TYR A 65 33.24 27.07 -4.48
CA TYR A 65 32.24 25.98 -4.48
C TYR A 65 31.60 25.76 -5.84
N ASN A 66 31.82 26.69 -6.77
CA ASN A 66 31.40 26.53 -8.14
C ASN A 66 32.47 25.78 -8.94
N LEU A 67 32.24 24.47 -9.05
CA LEU A 67 33.16 23.53 -9.69
C LEU A 67 32.72 23.22 -11.12
N GLN A 68 32.44 24.27 -11.90
CA GLN A 68 32.08 24.11 -13.31
C GLN A 68 33.31 23.86 -14.18
N CYS A 69 33.27 22.77 -14.94
CA CYS A 69 34.27 22.45 -15.95
C CYS A 69 33.94 23.20 -17.25
N SER A 70 34.85 24.08 -17.67
CA SER A 70 34.81 24.72 -19.00
C SER A 70 35.18 23.75 -20.12
N ALA A 71 36.02 22.76 -19.81
CA ALA A 71 36.38 21.66 -20.69
C ALA A 71 36.75 20.43 -19.85
N ILE A 72 36.58 19.26 -20.45
CA ILE A 72 37.00 17.97 -19.89
C ILE A 72 37.88 17.22 -20.88
N ARG A 73 38.82 16.42 -20.35
CA ARG A 73 39.60 15.43 -21.13
C ARG A 73 39.62 14.11 -20.38
N ASP A 74 39.43 13.01 -21.09
CA ASP A 74 39.60 11.67 -20.55
C ASP A 74 41.11 11.38 -20.39
N VAL A 75 41.48 10.72 -19.30
CA VAL A 75 42.87 10.30 -19.07
C VAL A 75 42.98 8.84 -19.51
N ALA A 76 43.13 8.61 -20.81
CA ALA A 76 43.02 7.30 -21.44
C ALA A 76 43.74 6.12 -20.74
N GLN A 77 43.00 5.00 -20.65
CA GLN A 77 43.37 3.57 -20.57
C GLN A 77 44.19 2.99 -19.41
N ALA A 78 45.02 3.75 -18.68
CA ALA A 78 45.99 3.14 -17.74
C ALA A 78 45.37 2.53 -16.46
N LEU A 79 44.09 2.80 -16.18
CA LEU A 79 43.31 2.16 -15.10
C LEU A 79 42.31 1.10 -15.62
N ARG A 80 42.57 0.52 -16.79
CA ARG A 80 41.98 -0.76 -17.26
C ARG A 80 42.36 -1.97 -16.39
N ALA A 81 42.66 -1.77 -15.10
CA ALA A 81 42.77 -2.84 -14.14
C ALA A 81 41.37 -3.40 -13.92
N SER A 82 40.97 -4.32 -14.81
CA SER A 82 39.86 -5.25 -14.63
C SER A 82 38.74 -4.64 -13.80
N VAL A 83 37.85 -3.86 -14.44
CA VAL A 83 36.45 -3.93 -14.03
C VAL A 83 36.08 -5.38 -14.32
N SER A 84 36.36 -6.26 -13.36
CA SER A 84 35.57 -7.46 -13.22
C SER A 84 34.16 -6.92 -13.21
N ILE A 85 33.44 -7.17 -14.31
CA ILE A 85 32.00 -7.25 -14.24
C ILE A 85 31.80 -8.26 -13.11
N ALA A 86 31.62 -7.76 -11.89
CA ALA A 86 31.03 -8.56 -10.85
C ALA A 86 29.71 -8.93 -11.49
N SER A 87 29.66 -10.18 -11.94
CA SER A 87 28.49 -10.87 -12.42
C SER A 87 27.29 -10.37 -11.64
N ALA A 88 26.23 -9.99 -12.35
CA ALA A 88 24.85 -9.93 -11.88
C ALA A 88 24.69 -10.54 -10.47
N GLY A 89 24.63 -9.70 -9.44
CA GLY A 89 24.78 -10.23 -8.08
C GLY A 89 24.36 -9.36 -6.91
N ARG A 90 24.36 -8.03 -7.03
CA ARG A 90 23.71 -7.19 -6.01
C ARG A 90 22.77 -6.23 -6.67
N ASN A 91 21.51 -6.47 -6.39
CA ASN A 91 20.57 -5.38 -6.38
C ASN A 91 20.96 -4.43 -5.24
N PRO A 92 21.40 -3.19 -5.53
CA PRO A 92 21.86 -2.28 -4.49
C PRO A 92 20.75 -1.89 -3.50
N ALA A 93 19.49 -2.20 -3.82
CA ALA A 93 18.30 -1.87 -3.05
C ALA A 93 17.78 -2.99 -2.12
N VAL A 94 18.52 -4.10 -1.91
CA VAL A 94 18.06 -5.23 -1.07
C VAL A 94 18.75 -5.25 0.30
N GLY A 95 17.96 -5.21 1.37
CA GLY A 95 18.45 -5.24 2.75
C GLY A 95 19.17 -3.95 3.18
N VAL A 96 18.79 -2.81 2.60
CA VAL A 96 19.46 -1.52 2.81
C VAL A 96 18.87 -0.81 4.02
N THR A 97 19.75 -0.29 4.87
CA THR A 97 19.40 0.67 5.91
C THR A 97 20.05 2.00 5.59
N ILE A 98 19.24 3.02 5.28
CA ILE A 98 19.69 4.35 4.90
C ILE A 98 19.84 5.18 6.17
N ARG A 99 21.07 5.60 6.48
CA ARG A 99 21.36 6.59 7.52
C ARG A 99 21.27 7.97 6.89
N LEU A 100 20.14 8.64 7.09
CA LEU A 100 19.80 9.86 6.35
C LEU A 100 20.19 11.13 7.10
N LEU A 101 20.93 12.00 6.43
CA LEU A 101 21.06 13.40 6.81
C LEU A 101 20.09 14.23 5.98
N VAL A 102 19.22 15.01 6.62
CA VAL A 102 18.37 15.98 5.94
C VAL A 102 18.91 17.38 6.24
N VAL A 103 19.23 18.13 5.18
CA VAL A 103 19.80 19.46 5.28
C VAL A 103 18.76 20.49 4.80
N VAL A 104 18.21 21.25 5.74
CA VAL A 104 17.37 22.40 5.44
C VAL A 104 18.26 23.57 5.01
N LEU A 105 18.11 23.99 3.77
CA LEU A 105 18.91 25.08 3.22
C LEU A 105 18.35 26.43 3.64
N LYS A 106 19.24 27.30 4.11
CA LYS A 106 19.00 28.73 4.32
C LYS A 106 19.80 29.50 3.30
N VAL A 107 19.19 30.43 2.57
CA VAL A 107 19.91 31.25 1.58
C VAL A 107 20.09 32.65 2.15
N ASP A 108 21.34 33.11 2.21
CA ASP A 108 21.66 34.47 2.66
C ASP A 108 21.02 35.52 1.72
N ASP A 109 20.46 36.58 2.32
CA ASP A 109 19.94 37.78 1.63
C ASP A 109 18.81 37.59 0.57
N ALA A 110 18.19 36.41 0.47
CA ALA A 110 17.26 36.11 -0.62
C ALA A 110 15.75 36.25 -0.28
N GLY A 111 15.39 36.57 0.96
CA GLY A 111 13.99 36.74 1.37
C GLY A 111 13.12 35.46 1.33
N PHE A 112 13.70 34.30 1.01
CA PHE A 112 13.03 33.01 1.05
C PHE A 112 12.98 32.45 2.47
N ALA A 113 11.81 31.95 2.86
CA ALA A 113 11.66 31.27 4.14
C ALA A 113 12.23 29.85 4.02
N PRO A 114 13.19 29.44 4.89
CA PRO A 114 13.59 28.04 4.97
C PRO A 114 12.42 27.18 5.42
N ALA A 115 12.47 25.89 5.09
CA ALA A 115 11.51 24.93 5.64
C ALA A 115 11.63 24.85 7.17
N ASP A 116 10.53 24.57 7.87
CA ASP A 116 10.57 24.30 9.30
C ASP A 116 11.26 22.93 9.56
N PRO A 117 12.42 22.89 10.26
CA PRO A 117 13.13 21.64 10.53
C PRO A 117 12.28 20.60 11.27
N GLU A 118 11.36 21.03 12.14
CA GLU A 118 10.49 20.10 12.84
C GLU A 118 9.45 19.51 11.88
N LEU A 119 8.85 20.33 11.01
CA LEU A 119 7.97 19.81 9.95
C LEU A 119 8.70 18.81 9.04
N VAL A 120 9.94 19.11 8.67
CA VAL A 120 10.80 18.22 7.87
C VAL A 120 11.04 16.91 8.60
N ARG A 121 11.42 16.96 9.87
CA ARG A 121 11.64 15.75 10.69
C ARG A 121 10.36 14.91 10.76
N ARG A 122 9.22 15.57 10.98
CA ARG A 122 7.91 14.92 11.03
C ARG A 122 7.57 14.28 9.70
N ALA A 123 7.75 14.94 8.55
CA ALA A 123 7.51 14.40 7.20
C ALA A 123 8.17 13.04 6.96
N TYR A 124 9.37 12.82 7.51
CA TYR A 124 10.05 11.54 7.44
C TYR A 124 9.50 10.47 8.39
N LEU A 125 9.06 10.84 9.59
CA LEU A 125 8.85 9.92 10.71
C LEU A 125 7.38 9.69 11.10
N GLU A 126 6.49 10.65 10.82
CA GLU A 126 5.09 10.63 11.24
C GLU A 126 4.15 10.32 10.06
N ASN A 127 3.11 9.54 10.36
CA ASN A 127 2.03 9.25 9.41
C ASN A 127 0.88 10.27 9.57
N ASN A 128 0.08 10.45 8.51
CA ASN A 128 -1.12 11.32 8.50
C ASN A 128 -0.85 12.79 8.85
N LEU A 129 0.22 13.37 8.28
CA LEU A 129 0.66 14.73 8.63
C LEU A 129 -0.21 15.85 8.06
N ASN A 130 -0.88 15.62 6.94
CA ASN A 130 -1.79 16.56 6.30
C ASN A 130 -2.75 15.81 5.36
N ASP A 131 -3.64 16.53 4.68
CA ASP A 131 -4.66 15.97 3.76
C ASP A 131 -4.07 15.24 2.52
N GLY A 132 -2.74 15.22 2.34
CA GLY A 132 -2.04 14.56 1.23
C GLY A 132 -1.02 13.48 1.60
N MET A 133 -0.55 13.40 2.86
CA MET A 133 0.39 12.38 3.32
C MET A 133 -0.28 11.40 4.27
N ARG A 134 -0.35 10.13 3.85
CA ARG A 134 -0.85 9.04 4.70
C ARG A 134 0.29 8.40 5.50
N PHE A 135 1.44 8.26 4.87
CA PHE A 135 2.65 7.69 5.44
C PHE A 135 3.74 8.75 5.54
N GLY A 136 4.52 8.72 6.62
CA GLY A 136 5.82 9.37 6.65
C GLY A 136 6.77 8.65 5.69
N HIS A 137 7.79 9.34 5.18
CA HIS A 137 8.68 8.77 4.16
C HIS A 137 9.35 7.45 4.59
N ALA A 138 9.65 7.27 5.86
CA ALA A 138 10.19 6.00 6.38
C ALA A 138 9.20 4.85 6.25
N GLU A 139 7.97 5.04 6.72
CA GLU A 139 6.93 4.02 6.58
C GLU A 139 6.63 3.74 5.10
N LYS A 140 6.59 4.78 4.27
CA LYS A 140 6.33 4.64 2.84
C LYS A 140 7.37 3.78 2.14
N LEU A 141 8.66 4.05 2.37
CA LEU A 141 9.77 3.29 1.81
C LEU A 141 9.73 1.83 2.28
N GLU A 142 9.50 1.60 3.57
CA GLU A 142 9.43 0.26 4.15
C GLU A 142 8.27 -0.57 3.57
N VAL A 143 7.08 0.03 3.44
CA VAL A 143 5.90 -0.67 2.92
C VAL A 143 6.03 -0.95 1.42
N CYS A 144 6.50 0.01 0.61
CA CYS A 144 6.70 -0.21 -0.82
C CYS A 144 7.84 -1.19 -1.13
N SER A 145 8.83 -1.31 -0.23
CA SER A 145 9.97 -2.21 -0.38
C SER A 145 9.82 -3.56 0.31
N TYR A 146 8.68 -3.83 0.97
CA TYR A 146 8.49 -5.04 1.79
C TYR A 146 9.58 -5.20 2.87
N GLY A 147 10.03 -4.08 3.44
CA GLY A 147 11.11 -4.01 4.41
C GLY A 147 12.50 -4.28 3.84
N GLN A 148 12.67 -4.37 2.52
CA GLN A 148 14.00 -4.49 1.91
C GLN A 148 14.79 -3.18 2.00
N MET A 149 14.12 -2.05 2.14
CA MET A 149 14.74 -0.76 2.38
C MET A 149 14.06 -0.02 3.52
N LYS A 150 14.86 0.61 4.37
CA LYS A 150 14.38 1.42 5.49
C LYS A 150 15.31 2.58 5.78
N TYR A 151 14.76 3.66 6.34
CA TYR A 151 15.58 4.67 7.01
C TYR A 151 15.93 4.20 8.42
N ASP A 152 17.17 4.45 8.85
CA ASP A 152 17.57 4.38 10.25
C ASP A 152 16.93 5.55 10.99
N ARG A 153 15.76 5.30 11.61
CA ARG A 153 14.94 6.34 12.25
C ARG A 153 15.66 7.00 13.44
N ASP A 154 16.57 6.28 14.09
CA ASP A 154 17.34 6.78 15.24
C ASP A 154 18.55 7.61 14.79
N ALA A 155 19.15 7.24 13.65
CA ALA A 155 20.25 7.99 13.07
C ALA A 155 19.80 9.17 12.19
N LEU A 156 18.51 9.27 11.85
CA LEU A 156 18.00 10.37 11.03
C LEU A 156 18.23 11.70 11.74
N GLN A 157 18.91 12.62 11.06
CA GLN A 157 19.15 13.97 11.57
C GLN A 157 18.66 15.01 10.59
N VAL A 158 17.99 16.04 11.10
CA VAL A 158 17.65 17.25 10.37
C VAL A 158 18.55 18.36 10.88
N VAL A 159 19.33 18.95 9.98
CA VAL A 159 20.21 20.07 10.29
C VAL A 159 19.93 21.22 9.33
N GLU A 160 20.32 22.41 9.73
CA GLU A 160 20.24 23.59 8.87
C GLU A 160 21.64 23.93 8.35
N ALA A 161 21.72 24.33 7.09
CA ALA A 161 22.96 24.84 6.51
C ALA A 161 22.68 26.14 5.75
N THR A 162 23.42 27.18 6.09
CA THR A 162 23.36 28.44 5.36
C THR A 162 24.28 28.39 4.15
N ILE A 163 23.70 28.62 2.98
CA ILE A 163 24.37 28.76 1.69
C ILE A 163 24.24 30.21 1.22
N SER A 164 25.21 30.65 0.44
CA SER A 164 25.25 32.02 -0.07
C SER A 164 24.23 32.26 -1.19
N LYS A 165 23.92 31.22 -1.98
CA LYS A 165 23.05 31.28 -3.17
C LYS A 165 22.63 29.89 -3.65
N MET A 166 21.64 29.82 -4.54
CA MET A 166 21.09 28.57 -5.11
C MET A 166 21.72 28.14 -6.46
N GLY A 167 22.59 28.97 -7.06
CA GLY A 167 23.18 28.72 -8.38
C GLY A 167 24.35 29.64 -8.75
N ASN A 168 24.83 29.53 -10.00
CA ASN A 168 26.05 30.20 -10.49
C ASN A 168 25.80 31.57 -11.16
N PHE A 169 26.35 32.66 -10.60
CA PHE A 169 26.30 34.02 -11.19
C PHE A 169 27.46 34.33 -12.14
N LEU A 170 27.45 33.75 -13.35
CA LEU A 170 28.40 34.16 -14.40
C LEU A 170 27.79 35.05 -15.50
N ASN A 171 26.45 35.29 -15.54
CA ASN A 171 25.83 35.99 -16.68
C ASN A 171 24.68 36.99 -16.38
N CYS A 172 24.53 37.53 -15.17
CA CYS A 172 23.46 38.51 -14.89
C CYS A 172 23.93 39.95 -15.08
N THR A 173 23.77 40.52 -16.28
CA THR A 173 23.77 41.98 -16.47
C THR A 173 22.34 42.52 -16.47
N GLY A 174 21.94 43.20 -15.39
CA GLY A 174 20.84 44.18 -15.43
C GLY A 174 19.48 43.83 -14.79
N GLY A 175 19.38 42.92 -13.81
CA GLY A 175 18.12 42.65 -13.10
C GLY A 175 18.31 41.91 -11.76
N PRO A 176 17.27 41.82 -10.89
CA PRO A 176 17.35 41.09 -9.62
C PRO A 176 17.58 39.59 -9.87
N CYS A 177 18.60 39.11 -9.18
CA CYS A 177 19.32 37.86 -9.41
C CYS A 177 18.64 36.64 -8.75
N VAL A 178 17.66 36.02 -9.42
CA VAL A 178 16.91 34.86 -8.88
C VAL A 178 16.93 33.65 -9.84
N ASP A 179 17.68 33.70 -10.94
CA ASP A 179 17.39 32.89 -12.14
C ASP A 179 18.08 31.52 -12.27
N ASP A 180 18.95 31.07 -11.34
CA ASP A 180 19.63 29.76 -11.46
C ASP A 180 19.39 28.84 -10.25
N CYS A 181 18.78 27.67 -10.51
CA CYS A 181 18.64 26.56 -9.59
C CYS A 181 19.64 25.44 -9.93
N GLU A 182 20.75 25.34 -9.20
CA GLU A 182 21.81 24.36 -9.46
C GLU A 182 22.03 23.45 -8.23
N PRO A 183 21.44 22.24 -8.21
CA PRO A 183 21.46 21.41 -7.00
C PRO A 183 22.86 20.95 -6.59
N GLY A 184 23.74 20.65 -7.56
CA GLY A 184 25.15 20.32 -7.28
C GLY A 184 25.91 21.46 -6.60
N PHE A 185 25.63 22.72 -6.98
CA PHE A 185 26.22 23.89 -6.32
C PHE A 185 25.72 24.02 -4.87
N MET A 186 24.41 23.91 -4.66
CA MET A 186 23.81 23.97 -3.31
C MET A 186 24.39 22.90 -2.38
N ALA A 187 24.54 21.67 -2.88
CA ALA A 187 25.12 20.58 -2.10
C ALA A 187 26.60 20.82 -1.77
N ASN A 188 27.39 21.31 -2.72
CA ASN A 188 28.80 21.68 -2.49
C ASN A 188 28.92 22.74 -1.37
N GLU A 189 28.12 23.82 -1.42
CA GLU A 189 28.18 24.86 -0.38
C GLU A 189 27.73 24.33 0.99
N ALA A 190 26.57 23.69 1.04
CA ALA A 190 25.99 23.20 2.28
C ALA A 190 26.91 22.17 2.97
N ARG A 191 27.52 21.26 2.20
CA ARG A 191 28.43 20.26 2.76
C ARG A 191 29.73 20.86 3.27
N ASN A 192 30.34 21.78 2.52
CA ASN A 192 31.55 22.45 2.99
C ASN A 192 31.27 23.25 4.27
N LYS A 193 30.11 23.90 4.35
CA LYS A 193 29.65 24.60 5.55
C LYS A 193 29.50 23.65 6.74
N LEU A 194 28.80 22.54 6.56
CA LEU A 194 28.60 21.54 7.60
C LEU A 194 29.92 20.90 8.05
N LEU A 195 30.82 20.57 7.12
CA LEU A 195 32.15 20.04 7.42
C LEU A 195 32.99 21.03 8.24
N ALA A 196 32.91 22.33 7.93
CA ALA A 196 33.61 23.37 8.68
C ALA A 196 33.03 23.55 10.09
N GLU A 197 31.71 23.44 10.26
CA GLU A 197 31.02 23.68 11.54
C GLU A 197 30.96 22.46 12.46
N ARG A 198 30.92 21.25 11.89
CA ARG A 198 30.68 20.00 12.63
C ARG A 198 31.85 19.02 12.54
N GLY A 199 32.85 19.30 11.70
CA GLY A 199 33.99 18.43 11.46
C GLY A 199 33.69 17.25 10.53
N ARG A 200 34.73 16.47 10.23
CA ARG A 200 34.68 15.37 9.24
C ARG A 200 33.87 14.16 9.71
N ASP A 201 33.89 13.87 11.01
CA ASP A 201 33.23 12.71 11.60
C ASP A 201 31.70 12.80 11.49
N PHE A 202 31.16 14.01 11.46
CA PHE A 202 29.73 14.26 11.29
C PHE A 202 29.21 13.74 9.94
N ALA A 203 29.89 14.09 8.85
CA ALA A 203 29.47 13.68 7.51
C ALA A 203 29.63 12.17 7.26
N GLY A 204 30.66 11.55 7.86
CA GLY A 204 30.90 10.10 7.73
C GLY A 204 29.85 9.22 8.42
N GLY A 205 28.97 9.80 9.25
CA GLY A 205 27.92 9.07 9.95
C GLY A 205 26.68 8.72 9.12
N PHE A 206 26.59 9.24 7.89
CA PHE A 206 25.40 9.15 7.03
C PHE A 206 25.73 8.48 5.70
N THR A 207 24.76 7.73 5.18
CA THR A 207 24.89 7.07 3.88
C THR A 207 24.29 7.88 2.75
N HIS A 208 23.28 8.72 3.05
CA HIS A 208 22.55 9.53 2.06
C HIS A 208 22.25 10.91 2.64
N THR A 209 22.11 11.90 1.77
CA THR A 209 21.76 13.27 2.14
C THR A 209 20.58 13.77 1.32
N THR A 210 19.54 14.30 1.96
CA THR A 210 18.46 15.02 1.29
C THR A 210 18.53 16.49 1.62
N TYR A 211 18.54 17.35 0.61
CA TYR A 211 18.49 18.79 0.76
C TYR A 211 17.04 19.28 0.62
N VAL A 212 16.53 20.00 1.62
CA VAL A 212 15.23 20.67 1.53
C VAL A 212 15.49 22.13 1.18
N ILE A 213 15.06 22.53 -0.01
CA ILE A 213 15.28 23.89 -0.51
C ILE A 213 14.30 24.89 0.14
N PRO A 214 14.61 26.21 0.16
CA PRO A 214 13.69 27.20 0.71
C PRO A 214 12.38 27.31 -0.07
N GLY A 215 11.29 27.63 0.63
CA GLY A 215 9.98 27.78 0.01
C GLY A 215 9.89 29.04 -0.85
N GLY A 216 9.23 28.92 -2.00
CA GLY A 216 8.97 30.05 -2.89
C GLY A 216 10.16 30.49 -3.74
N ALA A 217 11.21 29.66 -3.87
CA ALA A 217 12.32 29.87 -4.80
C ALA A 217 11.86 29.61 -6.26
N PRO A 218 11.59 30.65 -7.08
CA PRO A 218 10.90 30.49 -8.35
C PRO A 218 11.75 29.82 -9.45
N ALA A 219 13.07 29.75 -9.30
CA ALA A 219 13.96 29.13 -10.29
C ALA A 219 14.04 27.59 -10.22
N CYS A 220 13.57 26.97 -9.13
CA CYS A 220 13.58 25.51 -8.97
C CYS A 220 12.20 24.92 -9.32
N ASP A 221 11.81 24.93 -10.59
CA ASP A 221 10.47 24.45 -11.04
C ASP A 221 10.34 22.92 -11.12
N TRP A 222 10.91 22.22 -10.13
CA TRP A 222 10.80 20.77 -9.95
C TRP A 222 10.31 20.48 -8.54
N ALA A 223 9.53 19.42 -8.35
CA ALA A 223 9.04 18.99 -7.04
C ALA A 223 10.16 18.30 -6.22
N GLY A 224 10.97 17.51 -6.92
CA GLY A 224 12.18 16.88 -6.43
C GLY A 224 13.17 16.69 -7.58
N VAL A 225 14.42 16.43 -7.22
CA VAL A 225 15.45 15.93 -8.14
C VAL A 225 16.43 15.08 -7.35
N ALA A 226 17.07 14.11 -7.97
CA ALA A 226 18.04 13.25 -7.33
C ALA A 226 19.17 12.85 -8.29
N ALA A 227 20.31 12.45 -7.73
CA ALA A 227 21.43 11.94 -8.50
C ALA A 227 21.22 10.44 -8.79
N PRO A 228 21.06 10.01 -10.06
CA PRO A 228 20.89 8.60 -10.40
C PRO A 228 22.13 7.77 -10.05
N GLY A 229 21.96 6.80 -9.17
CA GLY A 229 23.08 6.01 -8.63
C GLY A 229 23.97 6.74 -7.61
N GLY A 230 23.63 7.99 -7.27
CA GLY A 230 24.28 8.76 -6.22
C GLY A 230 23.63 8.51 -4.85
N THR A 231 23.90 9.40 -3.90
CA THR A 231 23.34 9.30 -2.53
C THR A 231 22.61 10.57 -2.09
N GLU A 232 22.27 11.42 -3.07
CA GLU A 232 21.77 12.76 -2.83
C GLU A 232 20.46 13.03 -3.58
N SER A 233 19.58 13.75 -2.90
CA SER A 233 18.29 14.20 -3.40
C SER A 233 18.00 15.62 -2.92
N TRP A 234 17.16 16.34 -3.64
CA TRP A 234 16.68 17.66 -3.31
C TRP A 234 15.16 17.69 -3.42
N LEU A 235 14.49 18.33 -2.47
CA LEU A 235 13.03 18.39 -2.40
C LEU A 235 12.55 19.82 -2.16
N GLN A 236 11.49 20.21 -2.85
CA GLN A 236 10.68 21.37 -2.47
C GLN A 236 10.07 21.15 -1.09
N PRO A 237 9.89 22.19 -0.26
CA PRO A 237 9.37 22.03 1.09
C PRO A 237 7.82 21.96 1.15
N ASP A 238 7.16 21.82 0.01
CA ASP A 238 5.71 21.94 -0.14
C ASP A 238 5.01 20.60 -0.46
N THR A 239 3.72 20.65 -0.79
CA THR A 239 2.86 19.49 -1.13
C THR A 239 3.17 18.83 -2.46
N SER A 240 4.08 19.39 -3.27
CA SER A 240 4.59 18.74 -4.47
C SER A 240 5.83 17.90 -4.15
N GLY A 241 6.71 18.39 -3.28
CA GLY A 241 7.97 17.76 -2.89
C GLY A 241 7.88 16.98 -1.57
N LEU A 242 8.48 17.54 -0.52
CA LEU A 242 8.61 16.97 0.83
C LEU A 242 7.28 16.52 1.42
N LEU A 243 6.20 17.27 1.22
CA LEU A 243 4.88 16.90 1.74
C LEU A 243 4.09 16.01 0.78
N ASN A 244 4.78 15.36 -0.17
CA ASN A 244 4.28 14.29 -1.00
C ASN A 244 5.13 13.02 -0.79
N GLU A 245 4.56 12.03 -0.13
CA GLU A 245 5.24 10.77 0.17
C GLU A 245 5.71 10.00 -1.09
N TYR A 246 5.11 10.25 -2.25
CA TYR A 246 5.48 9.62 -3.51
C TYR A 246 6.64 10.33 -4.20
N THR A 247 6.72 11.66 -4.11
CA THR A 247 7.87 12.41 -4.64
C THR A 247 9.12 12.07 -3.85
N ALA A 248 9.06 12.07 -2.52
CA ALA A 248 10.20 11.66 -1.70
C ALA A 248 10.62 10.19 -1.97
N LEU A 249 9.65 9.29 -2.23
CA LEU A 249 9.94 7.93 -2.64
C LEU A 249 10.58 7.88 -4.05
N HIS A 250 10.08 8.67 -5.00
CA HIS A 250 10.63 8.79 -6.35
C HIS A 250 12.11 9.20 -6.30
N GLU A 251 12.42 10.28 -5.59
CA GLU A 251 13.77 10.82 -5.53
C GLU A 251 14.77 9.87 -4.87
N ILE A 252 14.38 9.19 -3.79
CA ILE A 252 15.29 8.23 -3.15
C ILE A 252 15.54 7.01 -4.05
N LEU A 253 14.61 6.61 -4.92
CA LEU A 253 14.80 5.46 -5.80
C LEU A 253 15.74 5.74 -6.98
N HIS A 254 15.86 6.99 -7.42
CA HIS A 254 16.90 7.40 -8.36
C HIS A 254 18.31 7.11 -7.82
N ASN A 255 18.56 7.33 -6.53
CA ASN A 255 19.84 6.97 -5.89
C ASN A 255 20.20 5.48 -6.04
N PHE A 256 19.22 4.61 -6.34
CA PHE A 256 19.39 3.18 -6.60
C PHE A 256 19.23 2.80 -8.08
N HIS A 257 19.50 3.73 -9.00
CA HIS A 257 19.48 3.55 -10.47
C HIS A 257 18.11 3.19 -11.04
N LEU A 258 17.02 3.52 -10.35
CA LEU A 258 15.70 3.45 -10.96
C LEU A 258 15.48 4.69 -11.81
N ALA A 259 15.12 4.52 -13.08
CA ALA A 259 14.86 5.64 -14.00
C ALA A 259 13.37 6.01 -14.00
N HIS A 260 13.03 7.14 -14.64
CA HIS A 260 11.66 7.54 -14.86
C HIS A 260 10.87 6.48 -15.65
N GLY A 261 9.59 6.33 -15.30
CA GLY A 261 8.62 5.50 -16.03
C GLY A 261 8.06 6.26 -17.22
N TRP A 262 7.90 5.57 -18.35
CA TRP A 262 7.48 6.14 -19.63
C TRP A 262 6.07 5.69 -20.00
N LYS A 263 5.40 6.48 -20.83
CA LYS A 263 4.14 6.09 -21.50
C LYS A 263 4.06 6.83 -22.83
N ASN A 264 3.63 6.15 -23.89
CA ASN A 264 3.50 6.75 -25.23
C ASN A 264 4.77 7.44 -25.78
N GLY A 265 5.96 7.03 -25.33
CA GLY A 265 7.23 7.64 -25.73
C GLY A 265 7.57 8.93 -24.98
N GLU A 266 6.80 9.29 -23.95
CA GLU A 266 7.03 10.45 -23.09
C GLU A 266 7.54 10.00 -21.71
N GLU A 267 8.61 10.66 -21.25
CA GLU A 267 9.26 10.41 -19.96
C GLU A 267 8.40 10.94 -18.81
N GLY A 268 8.26 10.16 -17.75
CA GLY A 268 7.49 10.56 -16.57
C GLY A 268 5.97 10.35 -16.69
N GLU A 269 5.44 9.95 -17.84
CA GLU A 269 3.98 9.80 -18.03
C GLU A 269 3.40 8.45 -17.55
N ASP A 270 4.20 7.61 -16.86
CA ASP A 270 3.67 6.39 -16.24
C ASP A 270 2.85 6.72 -14.97
N ASP A 271 1.54 6.84 -15.15
CA ASP A 271 0.57 7.09 -14.07
C ASP A 271 0.36 5.89 -13.12
N SER A 272 1.00 4.74 -13.38
CA SER A 272 0.82 3.53 -12.58
C SER A 272 1.80 3.41 -11.42
N THR A 273 2.85 4.24 -11.35
CA THR A 273 3.98 4.13 -10.42
C THR A 273 4.54 5.49 -10.00
N CYS A 274 5.20 5.56 -8.84
CA CYS A 274 5.92 6.76 -8.39
C CYS A 274 7.02 7.19 -9.33
N MET A 275 7.57 6.31 -10.17
CA MET A 275 8.62 6.69 -11.13
C MET A 275 8.07 7.45 -12.36
N GLY A 276 6.76 7.54 -12.53
CA GLY A 276 6.12 8.50 -13.42
C GLY A 276 5.31 9.53 -12.64
N ARG A 277 4.22 10.02 -13.22
CA ARG A 277 3.28 10.95 -12.57
C ARG A 277 2.31 10.27 -11.60
N GLY A 278 2.36 8.94 -11.50
CA GLY A 278 1.48 8.15 -10.65
C GLY A 278 1.86 8.22 -9.18
N ASN A 279 0.85 8.27 -8.30
CA ASN A 279 1.08 8.20 -6.85
C ASN A 279 1.03 6.76 -6.33
N GLY A 280 1.92 5.89 -6.79
CA GLY A 280 1.94 4.47 -6.42
C GLY A 280 3.33 3.95 -6.04
N CYS A 281 3.43 2.82 -5.37
CA CYS A 281 4.71 2.11 -5.19
C CYS A 281 5.28 1.66 -6.56
N PRO A 282 6.55 1.24 -6.64
CA PRO A 282 7.15 0.84 -7.90
C PRO A 282 6.33 -0.19 -8.70
N SER A 283 6.40 -0.11 -10.04
CA SER A 283 5.75 -1.03 -10.97
C SER A 283 6.41 -2.41 -10.94
N ALA A 284 5.81 -3.42 -11.56
CA ALA A 284 6.39 -4.78 -11.61
C ALA A 284 7.85 -4.83 -12.11
N PRO A 285 8.20 -4.26 -13.29
CA PRO A 285 9.59 -4.25 -13.75
C PRO A 285 10.52 -3.44 -12.82
N GLU A 286 10.03 -2.36 -12.20
CA GLU A 286 10.82 -1.57 -11.24
C GLU A 286 11.11 -2.38 -9.97
N LEU A 287 10.11 -3.08 -9.42
CA LEU A 287 10.29 -3.98 -8.26
C LEU A 287 11.30 -5.09 -8.56
N TYR A 288 11.31 -5.61 -9.78
CA TYR A 288 12.30 -6.59 -10.23
C TYR A 288 13.71 -5.98 -10.32
N ARG A 289 13.83 -4.78 -10.88
CA ARG A 289 15.10 -4.05 -10.95
C ARG A 289 15.64 -3.60 -9.61
N LEU A 290 14.79 -3.38 -8.61
CA LEU A 290 15.15 -3.14 -7.21
C LEU A 290 15.31 -4.44 -6.41
N GLY A 291 14.96 -5.60 -6.97
CA GLY A 291 15.16 -6.90 -6.35
C GLY A 291 14.22 -7.14 -5.17
N TRP A 292 13.20 -6.28 -5.05
CA TRP A 292 12.17 -6.35 -4.04
C TRP A 292 11.11 -7.40 -4.38
N ALA A 293 10.94 -7.73 -5.67
CA ALA A 293 10.06 -8.81 -6.11
C ALA A 293 10.61 -9.59 -7.30
N ASP A 294 10.23 -10.86 -7.39
CA ASP A 294 10.67 -11.79 -8.43
C ASP A 294 9.50 -12.20 -9.34
N PRO A 295 9.76 -12.56 -10.61
CA PRO A 295 8.76 -13.17 -11.48
C PRO A 295 8.33 -14.55 -10.96
N ILE A 296 7.03 -14.84 -11.01
CA ILE A 296 6.47 -16.17 -10.78
C ILE A 296 6.98 -17.15 -11.83
N ALA A 297 7.12 -16.66 -13.05
CA ALA A 297 7.74 -17.38 -14.15
C ALA A 297 8.36 -16.35 -15.11
N THR A 298 9.44 -16.79 -15.76
CA THR A 298 10.03 -16.11 -16.90
C THR A 298 9.79 -16.98 -18.12
N LEU A 299 9.00 -16.49 -19.07
CA LEU A 299 8.61 -17.24 -20.27
C LEU A 299 9.44 -16.78 -21.47
N ASN A 300 9.76 -17.71 -22.35
CA ASN A 300 10.45 -17.49 -23.62
C ASN A 300 9.93 -18.49 -24.67
N GLY A 301 10.49 -18.50 -25.88
CA GLY A 301 10.05 -19.35 -26.99
C GLY A 301 10.08 -20.85 -26.71
N SER A 302 10.90 -21.31 -25.75
CA SER A 302 10.92 -22.72 -25.33
C SER A 302 9.75 -23.09 -24.42
N THR A 303 9.30 -22.15 -23.58
CA THR A 303 8.18 -22.35 -22.63
C THR A 303 6.82 -21.88 -23.19
N LEU A 304 6.85 -21.01 -24.20
CA LEU A 304 5.72 -20.50 -24.98
C LEU A 304 5.95 -20.82 -26.47
N PRO A 305 5.82 -22.10 -26.87
CA PRO A 305 5.92 -22.48 -28.28
C PRO A 305 4.77 -21.89 -29.10
N GLU A 306 4.95 -21.78 -30.41
CA GLU A 306 3.95 -21.29 -31.37
C GLU A 306 2.89 -22.37 -31.69
N ASP A 307 2.29 -22.95 -30.66
CA ASP A 307 1.28 -24.01 -30.75
C ASP A 307 -0.15 -23.52 -30.46
N SER A 308 -0.33 -22.20 -30.33
CA SER A 308 -1.59 -21.54 -29.98
C SER A 308 -2.27 -22.16 -28.75
N THR A 309 -1.49 -22.61 -27.77
CA THR A 309 -2.04 -23.22 -26.55
C THR A 309 -1.81 -22.34 -25.33
N TRP A 310 -2.86 -22.12 -24.53
CA TRP A 310 -2.79 -21.35 -23.28
C TRP A 310 -1.84 -22.00 -22.27
N ARG A 311 -0.88 -21.22 -21.75
CA ARG A 311 0.00 -21.55 -20.62
C ARG A 311 -0.47 -20.85 -19.35
N GLY A 312 -0.18 -21.46 -18.19
CA GLY A 312 -0.68 -21.03 -16.88
C GLY A 312 -1.83 -21.92 -16.37
N PRO A 313 -2.65 -21.46 -15.40
CA PRO A 313 -2.71 -20.09 -14.89
C PRO A 313 -1.53 -19.69 -14.00
N TYR A 314 -0.98 -18.49 -14.22
CA TYR A 314 -0.05 -17.82 -13.32
C TYR A 314 -0.85 -16.93 -12.38
N THR A 315 -0.81 -17.19 -11.08
CA THR A 315 -1.57 -16.42 -10.09
C THR A 315 -0.78 -15.19 -9.65
N LEU A 316 -1.04 -14.04 -10.27
CA LEU A 316 -0.41 -12.77 -9.92
C LEU A 316 -1.00 -12.26 -8.60
N LEU A 317 -0.16 -12.02 -7.59
CA LEU A 317 -0.55 -11.32 -6.37
C LEU A 317 -0.45 -9.81 -6.58
N ALA A 318 -1.29 -9.05 -5.87
CA ALA A 318 -1.20 -7.60 -5.88
C ALA A 318 0.20 -7.13 -5.47
N THR A 319 0.74 -6.15 -6.20
CA THR A 319 2.12 -5.67 -6.01
C THR A 319 2.36 -5.12 -4.60
N TYR A 320 1.38 -4.51 -3.92
CA TYR A 320 1.57 -4.04 -2.54
C TYR A 320 1.71 -5.16 -1.48
N MET A 321 1.37 -6.42 -1.80
CA MET A 321 1.28 -7.48 -0.79
C MET A 321 2.66 -7.70 -0.12
N PRO A 322 2.74 -7.77 1.22
CA PRO A 322 3.96 -7.57 2.00
C PRO A 322 4.99 -8.71 1.91
N THR A 323 4.73 -9.76 1.13
CA THR A 323 5.65 -10.87 0.93
C THR A 323 6.57 -10.58 -0.25
N ARG A 324 7.88 -10.77 -0.09
CA ARG A 324 8.82 -10.80 -1.21
C ARG A 324 8.48 -11.94 -2.18
N GLY A 325 8.73 -11.72 -3.47
CA GLY A 325 8.66 -12.75 -4.51
C GLY A 325 7.27 -12.95 -5.14
N ASN A 326 7.28 -13.58 -6.32
CA ASN A 326 6.10 -14.06 -7.06
C ASN A 326 4.99 -13.02 -7.29
N LYS A 327 5.34 -11.83 -7.82
CA LYS A 327 4.38 -10.73 -8.05
C LYS A 327 4.01 -10.50 -9.51
N MET A 328 4.80 -11.03 -10.42
CA MET A 328 4.74 -10.67 -11.83
C MET A 328 5.00 -11.86 -12.74
N LEU A 329 4.57 -11.76 -13.98
CA LEU A 329 4.98 -12.64 -15.05
C LEU A 329 5.91 -11.86 -15.97
N ARG A 330 7.07 -12.45 -16.30
CA ARG A 330 8.04 -11.88 -17.23
C ARG A 330 8.05 -12.70 -18.52
N VAL A 331 8.05 -12.06 -19.67
CA VAL A 331 8.12 -12.73 -20.99
C VAL A 331 9.27 -12.12 -21.80
N LEU A 332 10.11 -13.00 -22.35
CA LEU A 332 11.26 -12.71 -23.20
C LEU A 332 10.86 -13.16 -24.61
N PRO A 333 10.43 -12.24 -25.50
CA PRO A 333 9.99 -12.55 -26.85
C PRO A 333 11.16 -12.89 -27.80
N ASP A 334 12.03 -13.82 -27.39
CA ASP A 334 13.22 -14.25 -28.14
C ASP A 334 12.90 -14.77 -29.56
N TRP A 335 11.67 -15.24 -29.76
CA TRP A 335 11.13 -15.64 -31.06
C TRP A 335 10.94 -14.52 -32.07
N MET A 336 11.02 -13.26 -31.63
CA MET A 336 11.00 -12.10 -32.53
C MET A 336 12.32 -11.92 -33.28
N GLY A 337 13.38 -12.65 -32.92
CA GLY A 337 14.67 -12.62 -33.62
C GLY A 337 15.25 -11.21 -33.64
N ALA A 338 15.46 -10.65 -34.84
CA ALA A 338 16.04 -9.31 -35.01
C ALA A 338 15.15 -8.19 -34.43
N ASP A 339 13.83 -8.41 -34.35
CA ASP A 339 12.84 -7.47 -33.84
C ASP A 339 12.68 -7.55 -32.31
N TYR A 340 13.38 -8.48 -31.64
CA TYR A 340 13.37 -8.56 -30.19
C TYR A 340 14.11 -7.36 -29.58
N LYS A 341 13.35 -6.34 -29.16
CA LYS A 341 13.88 -5.13 -28.50
C LYS A 341 13.43 -4.98 -27.06
N ARG A 342 12.30 -5.57 -26.67
CA ARG A 342 11.71 -5.37 -25.35
C ARG A 342 11.22 -6.64 -24.69
N ASN A 343 11.41 -6.72 -23.38
CA ASN A 343 10.78 -7.69 -22.50
C ASN A 343 9.42 -7.18 -22.03
N VAL A 344 8.54 -8.11 -21.71
CA VAL A 344 7.15 -7.85 -21.31
C VAL A 344 6.96 -8.26 -19.85
N TYR A 345 6.30 -7.40 -19.07
CA TYR A 345 5.97 -7.63 -17.67
C TYR A 345 4.46 -7.49 -17.45
N PHE A 346 3.90 -8.43 -16.68
CA PHE A 346 2.53 -8.35 -16.20
C PHE A 346 2.51 -8.35 -14.68
N GLY A 347 1.88 -7.35 -14.06
CA GLY A 347 1.71 -7.27 -12.61
C GLY A 347 0.28 -6.90 -12.23
N LEU A 348 -0.22 -7.42 -11.11
CA LEU A 348 -1.54 -7.01 -10.62
C LEU A 348 -1.41 -5.76 -9.76
N ARG A 349 -2.04 -4.66 -10.17
CA ARG A 349 -2.14 -3.46 -9.33
C ARG A 349 -3.46 -3.46 -8.59
N MET A 350 -3.42 -3.20 -7.29
CA MET A 350 -4.61 -3.08 -6.45
C MET A 350 -4.38 -2.01 -5.40
N MET A 351 -5.46 -1.41 -4.91
CA MET A 351 -5.40 -0.52 -3.76
C MET A 351 -5.10 -1.34 -2.50
N GLY A 352 -4.09 -0.94 -1.74
CA GLY A 352 -3.65 -1.64 -0.55
C GLY A 352 -2.21 -1.34 -0.15
N GLY A 353 -1.83 -1.59 1.11
CA GLY A 353 -0.47 -1.35 1.58
C GLY A 353 0.01 0.07 1.26
N GLY A 354 1.13 0.17 0.54
CA GLY A 354 1.70 1.44 0.08
C GLY A 354 1.01 2.04 -1.15
N ASP A 355 0.13 1.29 -1.81
CA ASP A 355 -0.66 1.74 -2.96
C ASP A 355 -2.05 2.23 -2.50
N TRP A 356 -2.09 3.38 -1.83
CA TRP A 356 -3.33 3.90 -1.24
C TRP A 356 -3.82 5.25 -1.77
N ASP A 357 -3.06 5.88 -2.66
CA ASP A 357 -3.49 7.13 -3.25
C ASP A 357 -4.48 6.88 -4.40
N THR A 358 -5.64 7.52 -4.31
CA THR A 358 -6.68 7.54 -5.34
C THR A 358 -6.29 8.35 -6.58
N ARG A 359 -5.14 9.03 -6.56
CA ARG A 359 -4.53 9.75 -7.68
C ARG A 359 -3.65 8.87 -8.57
N VAL A 360 -3.24 7.66 -8.14
CA VAL A 360 -3.00 6.60 -9.15
C VAL A 360 -4.33 6.47 -9.84
N ALA A 361 -4.39 6.75 -11.15
CA ALA A 361 -5.66 6.79 -11.86
C ALA A 361 -6.47 5.55 -11.45
N PRO A 362 -7.68 5.70 -10.83
CA PRO A 362 -8.46 4.57 -10.34
C PRO A 362 -8.67 3.48 -11.40
N TYR A 363 -8.48 3.88 -12.66
CA TYR A 363 -8.26 3.04 -13.82
C TYR A 363 -7.32 1.85 -13.63
N TYR A 364 -6.22 1.93 -12.87
CA TYR A 364 -5.25 0.82 -12.77
C TYR A 364 -5.61 -0.22 -11.71
N PHE A 365 -6.46 0.14 -10.73
CA PHE A 365 -6.73 -0.76 -9.61
C PHE A 365 -7.63 -1.92 -9.98
N GLY A 366 -7.19 -3.13 -9.60
CA GLY A 366 -7.86 -4.38 -9.90
C GLY A 366 -7.54 -4.92 -11.29
N LYS A 367 -6.59 -4.32 -12.02
CA LYS A 367 -6.21 -4.72 -13.39
C LYS A 367 -4.81 -5.31 -13.44
N VAL A 368 -4.57 -6.11 -14.47
CA VAL A 368 -3.21 -6.56 -14.81
C VAL A 368 -2.55 -5.48 -15.63
N ILE A 369 -1.52 -4.85 -15.08
CA ILE A 369 -0.74 -3.81 -15.75
C ILE A 369 0.31 -4.45 -16.63
N PHE A 370 0.40 -3.96 -17.85
CA PHE A 370 1.31 -4.42 -18.88
C PHE A 370 2.37 -3.34 -19.12
N HIS A 371 3.61 -3.68 -18.79
CA HIS A 371 4.79 -2.86 -19.04
C HIS A 371 5.74 -3.55 -20.03
N THR A 372 6.51 -2.74 -20.75
CA THR A 372 7.65 -3.21 -21.55
C THR A 372 8.93 -2.54 -21.11
N MET A 373 10.07 -3.16 -21.37
CA MET A 373 11.39 -2.67 -20.96
C MET A 373 12.45 -3.08 -21.98
N ASP A 374 13.47 -2.25 -22.21
CA ASP A 374 14.59 -2.58 -23.11
C ASP A 374 15.23 -3.93 -22.76
N ALA A 375 15.23 -4.86 -23.71
CA ALA A 375 15.67 -6.23 -23.47
C ALA A 375 17.17 -6.33 -23.20
N THR A 376 17.99 -5.47 -23.81
CA THR A 376 19.45 -5.50 -23.64
C THR A 376 19.80 -5.19 -22.19
N ARG A 377 19.26 -4.08 -21.68
CA ARG A 377 19.50 -3.59 -20.32
C ARG A 377 18.81 -4.44 -19.25
N ASP A 378 17.61 -4.93 -19.55
CA ASP A 378 16.89 -5.83 -18.65
C ASP A 378 17.60 -7.19 -18.50
N ASN A 379 18.06 -7.78 -19.59
CA ASN A 379 18.75 -9.07 -19.54
C ASN A 379 20.15 -8.95 -18.94
N ALA A 380 20.84 -7.83 -19.15
CA ALA A 380 22.14 -7.55 -18.55
C ALA A 380 22.05 -7.09 -17.08
N MET A 381 20.87 -6.62 -16.65
CA MET A 381 20.67 -5.93 -15.37
C MET A 381 21.72 -4.81 -15.16
N ASP A 382 22.00 -4.03 -16.21
CA ASP A 382 22.94 -2.90 -16.12
C ASP A 382 22.32 -1.68 -15.43
N THR A 383 23.11 -0.64 -15.15
CA THR A 383 22.69 0.54 -14.37
C THR A 383 22.15 1.70 -15.19
N GLY A 384 22.07 1.58 -16.52
CA GLY A 384 21.55 2.67 -17.33
C GLY A 384 20.03 2.63 -17.46
N ASP A 385 19.45 3.70 -18.00
CA ASP A 385 18.00 3.84 -18.17
C ASP A 385 17.46 2.74 -19.11
N PRO A 386 16.64 1.81 -18.60
CA PRO A 386 16.07 0.73 -19.38
C PRO A 386 14.80 1.12 -20.15
N THR A 387 14.32 2.35 -20.03
CA THR A 387 13.05 2.84 -20.61
C THR A 387 11.90 1.88 -20.30
N ILE A 388 11.49 1.83 -19.03
CA ILE A 388 10.31 1.08 -18.60
C ILE A 388 9.08 1.84 -19.06
N THR A 389 8.27 1.22 -19.93
CA THR A 389 7.11 1.86 -20.55
C THR A 389 5.83 1.15 -20.15
N LEU A 390 4.89 1.89 -19.56
CA LEU A 390 3.51 1.46 -19.40
C LEU A 390 2.84 1.37 -20.78
N VAL A 391 2.29 0.20 -21.08
CA VAL A 391 1.59 -0.04 -22.35
C VAL A 391 0.08 -0.02 -22.16
N ASP A 392 -0.46 -0.83 -21.24
CA ASP A 392 -1.91 -0.86 -20.99
C ASP A 392 -2.26 -1.48 -19.62
N ALA A 393 -3.56 -1.47 -19.28
CA ALA A 393 -4.14 -2.11 -18.11
C ALA A 393 -5.29 -3.05 -18.52
N ILE A 394 -5.09 -4.34 -18.34
CA ILE A 394 -6.00 -5.40 -18.78
C ILE A 394 -7.04 -5.68 -17.69
N GLU A 395 -8.32 -5.59 -18.07
CA GLU A 395 -9.46 -5.83 -17.19
C GLU A 395 -9.52 -7.28 -16.68
N PRO A 396 -10.07 -7.52 -15.47
CA PRO A 396 -10.49 -8.87 -15.06
C PRO A 396 -11.52 -9.47 -16.02
N LEU A 397 -11.62 -10.80 -16.03
CA LEU A 397 -12.54 -11.55 -16.90
C LEU A 397 -12.34 -11.28 -18.40
N THR A 398 -11.16 -10.82 -18.82
CA THR A 398 -10.84 -10.61 -20.22
C THR A 398 -10.59 -11.97 -20.87
N PRO A 399 -11.44 -12.43 -21.81
CA PRO A 399 -11.33 -13.77 -22.39
C PRO A 399 -10.12 -13.91 -23.32
N VAL A 400 -9.82 -12.84 -24.08
CA VAL A 400 -8.67 -12.71 -24.97
C VAL A 400 -8.33 -11.22 -25.06
N TYR A 401 -7.10 -10.85 -24.72
CA TYR A 401 -6.50 -9.55 -24.99
C TYR A 401 -5.34 -9.77 -25.95
N ASP A 402 -5.40 -9.15 -27.12
CA ASP A 402 -4.46 -9.35 -28.21
C ASP A 402 -3.28 -8.38 -28.10
N ILE A 403 -2.06 -8.89 -28.25
CA ILE A 403 -0.80 -8.13 -28.22
C ILE A 403 -0.03 -8.47 -29.51
N PRO A 404 -0.44 -7.89 -30.65
CA PRO A 404 0.02 -8.33 -31.96
C PRO A 404 1.49 -8.08 -32.22
N GLU A 405 2.06 -7.04 -31.61
CA GLU A 405 3.51 -6.75 -31.67
C GLU A 405 4.36 -7.96 -31.24
N TYR A 406 3.90 -8.74 -30.28
CA TYR A 406 4.63 -9.91 -29.75
C TYR A 406 4.02 -11.25 -30.20
N ARG A 407 2.94 -11.23 -30.99
CA ARG A 407 2.10 -12.40 -31.33
C ARG A 407 1.63 -13.15 -30.08
N LEU A 408 1.27 -12.39 -29.06
CA LEU A 408 0.82 -12.88 -27.76
C LEU A 408 -0.66 -12.57 -27.55
N ALA A 409 -1.37 -13.52 -26.95
CA ALA A 409 -2.68 -13.28 -26.39
C ALA A 409 -2.62 -13.56 -24.89
N VAL A 410 -3.33 -12.76 -24.11
CA VAL A 410 -3.47 -12.97 -22.67
C VAL A 410 -4.93 -13.08 -22.28
N ARG A 411 -5.19 -13.86 -21.22
CA ARG A 411 -6.51 -14.06 -20.65
C ARG A 411 -6.43 -13.87 -19.15
N THR A 412 -7.41 -13.18 -18.57
CA THR A 412 -7.49 -12.95 -17.13
C THR A 412 -8.71 -13.65 -16.52
N SER A 413 -8.56 -14.13 -15.28
CA SER A 413 -9.70 -14.61 -14.48
C SER A 413 -10.48 -13.45 -13.87
N ALA A 414 -11.52 -13.78 -13.10
CA ALA A 414 -12.05 -12.86 -12.11
C ALA A 414 -10.95 -12.46 -11.11
N LEU A 415 -11.02 -11.23 -10.63
CA LEU A 415 -10.17 -10.75 -9.54
C LEU A 415 -10.58 -11.43 -8.23
N ASN A 416 -9.65 -12.13 -7.59
CA ASN A 416 -9.83 -12.67 -6.25
C ASN A 416 -9.52 -11.58 -5.22
N ARG A 417 -10.58 -10.94 -4.69
CA ARG A 417 -10.45 -9.85 -3.72
C ARG A 417 -10.07 -10.31 -2.32
N THR A 418 -10.17 -11.60 -2.01
CA THR A 418 -9.82 -12.15 -0.69
C THR A 418 -8.31 -12.33 -0.60
N VAL A 419 -7.72 -13.06 -1.54
CA VAL A 419 -6.26 -13.29 -1.58
C VAL A 419 -5.51 -12.25 -2.42
N LYS A 420 -6.20 -11.21 -2.91
CA LYS A 420 -5.64 -10.10 -3.69
C LYS A 420 -4.86 -10.60 -4.90
N SER A 421 -5.50 -11.45 -5.70
CA SER A 421 -4.83 -12.13 -6.82
C SER A 421 -5.69 -12.20 -8.08
N ILE A 422 -5.04 -12.40 -9.22
CA ILE A 422 -5.68 -12.69 -10.49
C ILE A 422 -4.89 -13.75 -11.24
N ALA A 423 -5.59 -14.72 -11.84
CA ALA A 423 -4.94 -15.70 -12.69
C ALA A 423 -4.80 -15.13 -14.10
N LEU A 424 -3.57 -15.19 -14.63
CA LEU A 424 -3.21 -14.81 -15.99
C LEU A 424 -2.82 -16.07 -16.77
N GLN A 425 -3.34 -16.22 -17.98
CA GLN A 425 -2.89 -17.21 -18.94
C GLN A 425 -2.32 -16.49 -20.15
N VAL A 426 -1.29 -17.07 -20.76
CA VAL A 426 -0.57 -16.49 -21.91
C VAL A 426 -0.49 -17.52 -23.02
N CYS A 427 -0.73 -17.09 -24.25
CA CYS A 427 -0.67 -17.91 -25.45
C CYS A 427 0.17 -17.18 -26.50
N ARG A 428 1.07 -17.89 -27.17
CA ARG A 428 1.72 -17.40 -28.38
C ARG A 428 0.99 -17.97 -29.59
N TYR A 429 0.50 -17.10 -30.47
CA TYR A 429 -0.29 -17.50 -31.62
C TYR A 429 0.48 -17.36 -32.93
N ARG A 430 0.02 -18.09 -33.96
CA ARG A 430 0.60 -18.03 -35.31
C ARG A 430 -0.04 -16.96 -36.19
N VAL A 431 -1.37 -16.96 -36.31
CA VAL A 431 -2.07 -16.06 -37.23
C VAL A 431 -2.80 -14.96 -36.46
N GLN A 432 -3.64 -15.35 -35.49
CA GLN A 432 -4.45 -14.42 -34.71
C GLN A 432 -4.69 -14.93 -33.29
N ALA A 433 -4.96 -14.01 -32.35
CA ALA A 433 -5.24 -14.35 -30.96
C ALA A 433 -6.44 -15.31 -30.77
N ALA A 434 -7.43 -15.28 -31.68
CA ALA A 434 -8.57 -16.18 -31.67
C ALA A 434 -8.21 -17.66 -31.87
N ASP A 435 -7.00 -17.96 -32.37
CA ASP A 435 -6.54 -19.34 -32.56
C ASP A 435 -6.13 -20.01 -31.24
N CYS A 436 -6.03 -19.25 -30.15
CA CYS A 436 -5.58 -19.75 -28.85
C CYS A 436 -6.60 -20.71 -28.21
N ARG A 437 -6.18 -21.93 -27.95
CA ARG A 437 -7.01 -23.03 -27.43
C ARG A 437 -6.46 -23.57 -26.12
N PHE A 438 -7.34 -24.21 -25.34
CA PHE A 438 -6.90 -24.98 -24.20
C PHE A 438 -6.27 -26.29 -24.67
N ALA A 439 -5.22 -26.73 -23.98
CA ALA A 439 -4.65 -28.05 -24.21
C ALA A 439 -5.75 -29.12 -24.05
N ALA A 440 -5.78 -30.10 -24.94
CA ALA A 440 -6.65 -31.25 -24.76
C ALA A 440 -6.33 -31.90 -23.40
N PRO A 441 -7.34 -32.30 -22.60
CA PRO A 441 -7.07 -33.04 -21.38
C PRO A 441 -6.24 -34.27 -21.72
N ALA A 442 -5.21 -34.55 -20.90
CA ALA A 442 -4.39 -35.75 -21.08
C ALA A 442 -5.31 -36.97 -21.24
N PRO A 443 -5.04 -37.87 -22.20
CA PRO A 443 -5.82 -39.10 -22.31
C PRO A 443 -5.81 -39.77 -20.94
N LYS A 444 -7.00 -40.11 -20.42
CA LYS A 444 -7.12 -40.84 -19.16
C LYS A 444 -6.16 -42.04 -19.23
N PRO A 445 -5.35 -42.29 -18.18
CA PRO A 445 -4.60 -43.53 -18.13
C PRO A 445 -5.57 -44.69 -18.40
N PRO A 446 -5.17 -45.69 -19.20
CA PRO A 446 -6.05 -46.81 -19.50
C PRO A 446 -6.56 -47.36 -18.18
N VAL A 447 -7.89 -47.42 -18.05
CA VAL A 447 -8.54 -48.07 -16.92
C VAL A 447 -7.97 -49.49 -16.90
N PRO A 448 -7.33 -49.95 -15.81
CA PRO A 448 -6.85 -51.32 -15.76
C PRO A 448 -8.05 -52.24 -15.95
N THR A 449 -8.05 -52.97 -17.06
CA THR A 449 -9.03 -54.01 -17.35
C THR A 449 -8.86 -55.06 -16.26
N ILE A 450 -9.89 -55.21 -15.42
CA ILE A 450 -9.95 -56.35 -14.51
C ILE A 450 -10.27 -57.55 -15.38
N ASP A 451 -9.22 -58.27 -15.79
CA ASP A 451 -9.38 -59.56 -16.42
C ASP A 451 -9.96 -60.56 -15.42
N ALA A 452 -10.94 -61.29 -15.91
CA ALA A 452 -11.73 -62.26 -15.19
C ALA A 452 -10.88 -63.46 -14.75
N ALA A 453 -10.56 -63.53 -13.47
CA ALA A 453 -10.30 -64.78 -12.79
C ALA A 453 -10.66 -64.63 -11.31
N LEU A 454 -11.89 -65.00 -10.96
CA LEU A 454 -12.26 -65.79 -9.79
C LEU A 454 -13.79 -65.96 -9.80
N THR A 455 -14.22 -66.99 -10.50
CA THR A 455 -15.58 -67.54 -10.47
C THR A 455 -15.79 -68.29 -9.15
N GLN A 456 -16.80 -67.91 -8.36
CA GLN A 456 -17.72 -68.85 -7.70
C GLN A 456 -19.00 -68.15 -7.20
N PRO A 457 -20.18 -68.82 -7.23
CA PRO A 457 -21.49 -68.17 -7.19
C PRO A 457 -22.12 -68.09 -5.79
N CYS A 458 -22.83 -67.00 -5.50
CA CYS A 458 -23.72 -66.85 -4.35
C CYS A 458 -25.01 -67.67 -4.52
N ALA A 459 -25.40 -68.39 -3.47
CA ALA A 459 -26.71 -69.02 -3.29
C ALA A 459 -27.76 -68.02 -2.71
N PRO A 460 -29.07 -68.25 -2.90
CA PRO A 460 -30.10 -67.23 -2.70
C PRO A 460 -30.60 -67.10 -1.25
N ALA A 461 -31.26 -65.96 -1.04
CA ALA A 461 -31.63 -65.34 0.23
C ALA A 461 -32.64 -66.10 1.12
N ALA A 462 -32.53 -65.90 2.43
CA ALA A 462 -33.60 -66.10 3.39
C ALA A 462 -33.95 -64.75 4.08
N GLN A 463 -35.22 -64.41 4.04
CA GLN A 463 -35.84 -63.25 4.69
C GLN A 463 -35.90 -63.46 6.21
N ALA A 464 -35.58 -62.43 7.02
CA ALA A 464 -36.01 -62.37 8.41
C ALA A 464 -36.31 -60.93 8.84
N THR A 465 -37.39 -60.82 9.59
CA THR A 465 -38.24 -59.69 9.99
C THR A 465 -37.62 -58.63 10.90
N LEU A 466 -38.16 -57.41 10.81
CA LEU A 466 -38.04 -56.35 11.83
C LEU A 466 -38.69 -56.78 13.16
N ALA A 467 -37.92 -56.83 14.24
CA ALA A 467 -38.42 -56.53 15.59
C ALA A 467 -37.26 -56.20 16.55
N GLY A 468 -37.26 -54.96 17.04
CA GLY A 468 -36.82 -54.60 18.39
C GLY A 468 -35.33 -54.47 18.67
N LEU A 469 -34.82 -53.24 18.72
CA LEU A 469 -33.72 -52.88 19.62
C LEU A 469 -33.94 -51.50 20.23
N VAL A 470 -34.23 -51.52 21.53
CA VAL A 470 -34.26 -50.40 22.47
C VAL A 470 -32.88 -50.33 23.14
N ASN A 471 -32.18 -49.20 22.96
CA ASN A 471 -31.26 -48.49 23.88
C ASN A 471 -30.09 -49.22 24.63
N PRO A 472 -29.09 -48.48 25.18
CA PRO A 472 -27.68 -48.75 24.90
C PRO A 472 -26.77 -48.86 26.14
N LYS A 473 -25.46 -48.99 25.87
CA LYS A 473 -24.23 -48.89 26.72
C LYS A 473 -23.77 -50.16 27.46
N PRO A 474 -22.47 -50.26 27.85
CA PRO A 474 -21.24 -49.69 27.28
C PRO A 474 -20.10 -50.73 27.14
N VAL A 475 -19.11 -50.50 26.28
CA VAL A 475 -17.84 -51.25 26.31
C VAL A 475 -16.70 -50.28 26.59
N ALA A 476 -15.89 -50.64 27.58
CA ALA A 476 -14.70 -49.92 28.02
C ALA A 476 -13.43 -50.50 27.36
N ALA A 477 -12.57 -49.56 26.96
CA ALA A 477 -11.10 -49.51 26.98
C ALA A 477 -10.24 -50.74 26.63
N VAL A 478 -9.35 -50.53 25.64
CA VAL A 478 -7.95 -50.94 25.72
C VAL A 478 -7.06 -49.75 25.28
N THR A 479 -5.96 -49.64 26.01
CA THR A 479 -4.94 -48.59 26.16
C THR A 479 -3.83 -48.59 25.09
N GLU A 480 -3.28 -47.41 24.77
CA GLU A 480 -1.87 -47.22 24.39
C GLU A 480 -1.27 -45.97 25.06
N SER A 481 0.03 -46.06 25.37
CA SER A 481 0.82 -45.13 26.20
C SER A 481 1.50 -44.02 25.36
N PRO A 482 1.84 -42.84 25.93
CA PRO A 482 2.29 -41.63 25.20
C PRO A 482 3.81 -41.35 25.32
N PHE A 483 4.32 -40.38 24.53
CA PHE A 483 5.25 -39.27 24.88
C PHE A 483 5.90 -38.64 23.61
N PRO A 484 6.41 -37.39 23.61
CA PRO A 484 6.02 -36.19 24.38
C PRO A 484 5.84 -34.93 23.51
N ALA A 485 5.18 -33.93 24.10
CA ALA A 485 5.02 -32.57 23.58
C ALA A 485 6.26 -31.70 23.80
N ALA A 486 6.55 -30.80 22.85
CA ALA A 486 7.51 -29.71 23.01
C ALA A 486 6.78 -28.45 23.52
N THR A 487 7.32 -27.89 24.60
CA THR A 487 6.91 -26.67 25.30
C THR A 487 7.39 -25.39 24.60
N GLN A 488 6.56 -24.33 24.66
CA GLN A 488 6.90 -22.95 24.30
C GLN A 488 8.01 -22.36 25.19
N PRO A 489 8.82 -21.42 24.69
CA PRO A 489 9.61 -20.52 25.53
C PRO A 489 8.83 -19.25 25.89
N ASP A 490 8.73 -18.98 27.20
CA ASP A 490 8.46 -17.66 27.79
C ASP A 490 9.71 -16.77 27.64
N THR A 491 9.53 -15.52 27.20
CA THR A 491 10.56 -14.48 27.26
C THR A 491 10.14 -13.39 28.23
N THR A 492 10.76 -13.38 29.41
CA THR A 492 10.75 -12.24 30.34
C THR A 492 11.96 -11.33 30.11
N GLN A 493 11.65 -10.03 30.05
CA GLN A 493 12.51 -8.85 29.90
C GLN A 493 13.56 -8.70 31.02
N PRO A 494 14.81 -8.25 30.71
CA PRO A 494 15.72 -7.66 31.68
C PRO A 494 15.75 -6.12 31.58
N ALA A 495 15.78 -5.47 32.74
CA ALA A 495 15.96 -4.03 32.91
C ALA A 495 17.44 -3.61 32.84
N PHE A 496 17.72 -2.44 32.27
CA PHE A 496 19.03 -1.79 32.26
C PHE A 496 19.23 -0.93 33.51
N ALA A 497 20.41 -1.02 34.14
CA ALA A 497 20.96 -0.07 35.09
C ALA A 497 22.31 0.48 34.55
N GLN A 498 22.56 1.77 34.78
CA GLN A 498 23.70 2.57 34.26
C GLN A 498 25.09 2.08 34.73
N PRO A 499 26.17 2.40 33.99
CA PRO A 499 27.54 2.26 34.48
C PRO A 499 28.14 3.59 34.96
N ASP A 500 28.74 3.56 36.16
CA ASP A 500 29.74 4.55 36.62
C ASP A 500 31.15 3.95 36.52
N ALA A 501 32.12 4.84 36.30
CA ALA A 501 33.51 4.57 35.94
C ALA A 501 34.38 4.02 37.09
N THR A 502 35.42 3.23 36.75
CA THR A 502 36.81 3.37 37.24
C THR A 502 37.79 2.39 36.56
N ASN A 503 39.07 2.79 36.56
CA ASN A 503 40.22 2.39 35.71
C ASN A 503 40.88 1.02 36.07
N PRO A 504 41.82 0.47 35.24
CA PRO A 504 42.19 -0.94 35.19
C PRO A 504 43.44 -1.31 36.01
N ALA A 505 43.60 -2.61 36.29
CA ALA A 505 44.87 -3.21 36.64
C ALA A 505 45.05 -4.59 35.98
N THR A 506 46.22 -4.75 35.38
CA THR A 506 46.82 -5.93 34.74
C THR A 506 47.05 -7.10 35.71
N ALA A 507 46.85 -8.36 35.27
CA ALA A 507 47.90 -9.40 35.18
C ALA A 507 47.37 -10.85 35.12
N GLN A 508 48.11 -11.61 34.30
CA GLN A 508 48.15 -13.03 33.94
C GLN A 508 47.95 -14.13 35.01
N THR A 509 47.34 -15.22 34.52
CA THR A 509 47.50 -16.68 34.79
C THR A 509 48.31 -17.19 36.01
N ALA A 510 47.71 -18.10 36.78
CA ALA A 510 48.32 -19.37 37.21
C ALA A 510 47.29 -20.40 37.75
N THR A 511 47.50 -21.65 37.33
CA THR A 511 46.92 -22.92 37.78
C THR A 511 47.51 -23.43 39.09
N ALA A 512 46.71 -24.02 40.00
CA ALA A 512 46.96 -25.31 40.70
C ALA A 512 45.92 -25.61 41.81
N GLN A 513 45.41 -26.85 41.79
CA GLN A 513 44.64 -27.61 42.81
C GLN A 513 45.54 -28.01 44.01
N PRO A 514 45.13 -28.89 44.97
CA PRO A 514 43.87 -29.10 45.73
C PRO A 514 44.14 -29.17 47.27
N ASP A 515 43.10 -29.24 48.13
CA ASP A 515 42.88 -30.37 49.06
C ASP A 515 41.81 -30.11 50.15
N ALA A 516 41.30 -31.23 50.66
CA ALA A 516 40.06 -31.49 51.40
C ALA A 516 39.97 -30.94 52.84
N THR A 517 38.73 -30.80 53.36
CA THR A 517 38.21 -31.50 54.57
C THR A 517 36.75 -31.09 54.95
N ASN A 518 35.83 -32.06 54.86
CA ASN A 518 34.69 -32.51 55.72
C ASN A 518 33.93 -31.61 56.77
N PRO A 519 32.75 -32.02 57.30
CA PRO A 519 31.50 -31.23 57.35
C PRO A 519 30.81 -31.22 58.75
N ALA A 520 29.49 -30.94 58.80
CA ALA A 520 28.54 -30.94 59.93
C ALA A 520 28.40 -29.57 60.64
N THR A 521 27.21 -29.09 61.05
CA THR A 521 26.06 -29.76 61.70
C THR A 521 24.70 -29.09 61.41
N ALA A 522 23.65 -29.90 61.54
CA ALA A 522 22.23 -29.65 61.34
C ALA A 522 21.51 -28.94 62.52
N GLN A 523 20.30 -28.42 62.27
CA GLN A 523 19.11 -28.77 63.07
C GLN A 523 17.77 -28.46 62.36
N THR A 524 16.92 -29.49 62.41
CA THR A 524 15.52 -29.76 61.99
C THR A 524 14.46 -28.90 62.73
N ALA A 525 13.18 -28.79 62.34
CA ALA A 525 12.24 -29.90 62.19
C ALA A 525 10.84 -29.54 61.60
N THR A 526 10.31 -30.50 60.83
CA THR A 526 8.95 -31.10 60.80
C THR A 526 7.71 -30.29 60.41
N ALA A 527 7.03 -30.76 59.34
CA ALA A 527 5.57 -31.00 59.32
C ALA A 527 5.11 -31.91 58.14
N GLN A 528 4.34 -32.95 58.47
CA GLN A 528 3.40 -33.72 57.60
C GLN A 528 2.49 -34.52 58.57
N PRO A 529 1.37 -35.15 58.16
CA PRO A 529 0.42 -34.91 57.06
C PRO A 529 -1.07 -34.93 57.53
N THR A 530 -2.04 -34.71 56.62
CA THR A 530 -3.22 -35.58 56.29
C THR A 530 -4.50 -34.84 55.87
N THR A 531 -5.27 -35.58 55.06
CA THR A 531 -6.46 -35.34 54.23
C THR A 531 -7.83 -35.38 54.95
N ALA A 532 -8.87 -34.72 54.40
CA ALA A 532 -10.18 -35.28 53.98
C ALA A 532 -11.32 -34.22 53.78
N GLN A 533 -12.18 -34.45 52.77
CA GLN A 533 -13.53 -33.86 52.48
C GLN A 533 -14.62 -34.48 53.43
N PRO A 534 -15.97 -34.22 53.37
CA PRO A 534 -16.86 -33.56 52.37
C PRO A 534 -18.04 -32.70 52.93
N ALA A 535 -18.91 -32.11 52.07
CA ALA A 535 -20.41 -32.21 52.11
C ALA A 535 -21.16 -31.09 51.32
N THR A 536 -22.40 -31.40 50.92
CA THR A 536 -23.30 -30.75 49.94
C THR A 536 -24.54 -30.03 50.53
N ALA A 537 -25.00 -28.99 49.81
CA ALA A 537 -26.39 -28.53 49.48
C ALA A 537 -27.47 -28.22 50.56
N GLN A 538 -28.14 -27.06 50.46
CA GLN A 538 -29.55 -26.90 49.97
C GLN A 538 -30.17 -25.49 50.23
N THR A 539 -31.16 -25.19 49.37
CA THR A 539 -32.10 -24.05 49.13
C THR A 539 -32.96 -23.51 50.29
N ALA A 540 -33.36 -22.22 50.22
CA ALA A 540 -34.77 -21.76 50.19
C ALA A 540 -34.96 -20.22 50.15
N THR A 541 -36.00 -19.81 49.44
CA THR A 541 -36.53 -18.46 49.12
C THR A 541 -37.40 -17.82 50.21
N ALA A 542 -37.41 -16.47 50.31
CA ALA A 542 -38.59 -15.68 50.74
C ALA A 542 -38.53 -14.21 50.26
N GLN A 543 -39.69 -13.68 49.86
CA GLN A 543 -39.98 -12.33 49.33
C GLN A 543 -40.63 -11.45 50.46
N PRO A 544 -41.11 -10.21 50.23
CA PRO A 544 -40.53 -8.96 50.76
C PRO A 544 -41.43 -8.19 51.76
N THR A 545 -40.87 -7.26 52.53
CA THR A 545 -41.63 -6.16 53.15
C THR A 545 -40.89 -4.83 53.06
N THR A 546 -41.61 -3.82 52.56
CA THR A 546 -41.22 -2.42 52.43
C THR A 546 -41.25 -1.71 53.79
N ALA A 547 -40.20 -0.94 54.10
CA ALA A 547 -40.27 0.19 55.01
C ALA A 547 -39.54 1.37 54.38
N HIS A 548 -40.24 2.51 54.38
CA HIS A 548 -39.91 3.75 53.73
C HIS A 548 -39.04 4.58 54.68
N ASP A 549 -37.82 4.96 54.29
CA ASP A 549 -37.22 6.16 54.85
C ASP A 549 -36.26 6.85 53.89
N ARG A 550 -36.36 8.18 53.86
CA ARG A 550 -35.80 9.06 52.83
C ARG A 550 -34.32 9.33 53.10
N HIS A 551 -33.45 8.61 52.41
CA HIS A 551 -32.11 9.08 52.10
C HIS A 551 -31.84 9.06 50.60
N ARG A 552 -31.40 10.22 50.12
CA ARG A 552 -30.91 10.52 48.76
C ARG A 552 -30.08 9.35 48.23
N PRO A 553 -30.47 8.66 47.13
CA PRO A 553 -29.58 7.68 46.56
C PRO A 553 -28.42 8.43 45.89
N ALA A 554 -27.24 8.28 46.50
CA ALA A 554 -26.00 8.36 45.75
C ALA A 554 -26.17 7.50 44.49
N ARG A 555 -25.73 8.01 43.33
CA ARG A 555 -25.68 7.24 42.09
C ARG A 555 -24.67 6.10 42.30
N HIS A 556 -25.14 4.97 42.83
CA HIS A 556 -24.40 3.73 42.67
C HIS A 556 -24.36 3.46 41.17
N ARG A 557 -23.17 3.60 40.57
CA ARG A 557 -22.91 3.03 39.25
C ARG A 557 -23.28 1.55 39.34
N PRO A 558 -24.13 1.02 38.45
CA PRO A 558 -24.36 -0.42 38.39
C PRO A 558 -23.00 -1.10 38.27
N ALA A 559 -22.72 -2.07 39.15
CA ALA A 559 -21.53 -2.88 39.01
C ALA A 559 -21.57 -3.57 37.64
N LEU A 560 -20.52 -3.40 36.85
CA LEU A 560 -20.38 -4.08 35.56
C LEU A 560 -20.19 -5.56 35.83
N CYS A 561 -21.10 -6.36 35.28
CA CYS A 561 -21.05 -7.81 35.33
C CYS A 561 -20.59 -8.33 33.96
N ASN A 562 -19.55 -9.15 33.96
CA ASN A 562 -19.09 -9.82 32.73
C ASN A 562 -19.80 -11.17 32.63
N ALA A 563 -20.41 -11.45 31.49
CA ALA A 563 -21.03 -12.73 31.18
C ALA A 563 -20.55 -13.19 29.79
N THR A 564 -20.21 -14.47 29.68
CA THR A 564 -19.74 -15.10 28.44
C THR A 564 -20.66 -16.27 28.10
N SER A 565 -21.10 -16.35 26.85
CA SER A 565 -21.89 -17.46 26.33
C SER A 565 -21.39 -17.83 24.93
N SER A 566 -21.46 -19.12 24.59
CA SER A 566 -21.02 -19.66 23.30
C SER A 566 -22.02 -20.70 22.79
N GLY A 567 -22.03 -20.95 21.48
CA GLY A 567 -22.88 -21.96 20.85
C GLY A 567 -22.09 -22.81 19.85
N PRO A 568 -22.53 -24.05 19.57
CA PRO A 568 -21.87 -24.91 18.58
C PRO A 568 -21.97 -24.36 17.15
N ALA A 569 -21.05 -24.78 16.28
CA ALA A 569 -21.01 -24.43 14.86
C ALA A 569 -22.35 -24.76 14.15
N PHE A 570 -22.71 -23.96 13.15
CA PHE A 570 -23.90 -24.20 12.32
C PHE A 570 -23.68 -23.76 10.88
N ASN A 571 -24.38 -24.39 9.94
CA ASN A 571 -24.25 -24.11 8.52
C ASN A 571 -25.08 -22.89 8.11
N ILE A 572 -24.53 -22.03 7.26
CA ILE A 572 -25.21 -20.90 6.63
C ILE A 572 -25.58 -21.33 5.19
N PRO A 573 -26.86 -21.54 4.85
CA PRO A 573 -27.26 -21.96 3.51
C PRO A 573 -27.05 -20.84 2.48
N ASP A 574 -26.63 -21.20 1.27
CA ASP A 574 -26.38 -20.25 0.18
C ASP A 574 -27.63 -19.41 -0.14
N LYS A 575 -27.43 -18.09 -0.27
CA LYS A 575 -28.48 -17.06 -0.51
C LYS A 575 -29.64 -17.06 0.50
N SER A 576 -29.44 -17.57 1.70
CA SER A 576 -30.45 -17.60 2.76
C SER A 576 -29.93 -17.00 4.07
N THR A 577 -30.84 -16.75 5.01
CA THR A 577 -30.50 -16.21 6.34
C THR A 577 -30.51 -17.33 7.37
N ALA A 578 -29.45 -17.42 8.18
CA ALA A 578 -29.36 -18.38 9.28
C ALA A 578 -29.21 -17.63 10.62
N ASN A 579 -30.08 -17.95 11.58
CA ASN A 579 -30.20 -17.23 12.85
C ASN A 579 -29.83 -18.13 14.03
N ARG A 580 -29.11 -17.56 15.02
CA ARG A 580 -28.83 -18.23 16.29
C ARG A 580 -29.05 -17.26 17.45
N THR A 581 -29.86 -17.68 18.43
CA THR A 581 -30.11 -16.92 19.65
C THR A 581 -29.26 -17.47 20.78
N VAL A 582 -28.63 -16.58 21.54
CA VAL A 582 -27.89 -16.95 22.74
C VAL A 582 -28.53 -16.24 23.93
N ALA A 583 -28.94 -17.00 24.94
CA ALA A 583 -29.53 -16.45 26.15
C ALA A 583 -28.43 -16.02 27.13
N MET A 584 -28.52 -14.79 27.63
CA MET A 584 -27.66 -14.30 28.70
C MET A 584 -28.33 -14.60 30.05
N LEU A 585 -27.59 -15.20 30.99
CA LEU A 585 -28.02 -15.34 32.39
C LEU A 585 -28.17 -13.95 33.04
N PRO A 586 -29.05 -13.77 34.05
CA PRO A 586 -29.61 -12.47 34.39
C PRO A 586 -28.63 -11.60 35.17
N CYS A 587 -27.74 -10.93 34.44
CA CYS A 587 -26.83 -9.94 34.97
C CYS A 587 -27.27 -8.56 34.46
N GLY A 588 -28.21 -7.92 35.19
CA GLY A 588 -28.61 -6.53 34.97
C GLY A 588 -29.51 -6.26 33.75
N GLN A 589 -30.20 -5.11 33.77
CA GLN A 589 -31.17 -4.72 32.75
C GLN A 589 -30.60 -3.90 31.58
N ARG A 590 -29.29 -3.60 31.57
CA ARG A 590 -28.64 -2.77 30.52
C ARG A 590 -27.26 -3.31 30.15
N ILE A 591 -27.03 -3.42 28.84
CA ILE A 591 -25.76 -3.83 28.25
C ILE A 591 -24.85 -2.59 28.14
N ALA A 592 -23.69 -2.60 28.80
CA ALA A 592 -22.73 -1.50 28.75
C ALA A 592 -21.69 -1.65 27.62
N SER A 593 -21.27 -2.89 27.34
CA SER A 593 -20.41 -3.25 26.23
C SER A 593 -20.67 -4.69 25.80
N VAL A 594 -20.41 -5.00 24.54
CA VAL A 594 -20.49 -6.36 23.98
C VAL A 594 -19.24 -6.60 23.17
N THR A 595 -18.60 -7.74 23.41
CA THR A 595 -17.54 -8.26 22.55
C THR A 595 -18.05 -9.52 21.90
N VAL A 596 -18.07 -9.56 20.57
CA VAL A 596 -18.48 -10.74 19.80
C VAL A 596 -17.28 -11.26 19.04
N THR A 597 -16.99 -12.54 19.21
CA THR A 597 -15.98 -13.26 18.44
C THR A 597 -16.68 -14.27 17.56
N LEU A 598 -16.47 -14.20 16.25
CA LEU A 598 -17.07 -15.09 15.27
C LEU A 598 -15.95 -15.77 14.47
N ASP A 599 -16.07 -17.07 14.31
CA ASP A 599 -15.22 -17.87 13.44
C ASP A 599 -16.11 -18.43 12.31
N ILE A 600 -16.03 -17.82 11.13
CA ILE A 600 -16.92 -18.09 10.00
C ILE A 600 -16.09 -18.47 8.77
N ALA A 601 -16.33 -19.67 8.26
CA ALA A 601 -15.84 -20.10 6.95
C ALA A 601 -16.91 -19.83 5.89
N HIS A 602 -16.63 -18.92 4.95
CA HIS A 602 -17.53 -18.59 3.82
C HIS A 602 -16.69 -18.30 2.55
N SER A 603 -17.21 -18.68 1.38
CA SER A 603 -16.47 -18.63 0.10
C SER A 603 -16.39 -17.23 -0.55
N SER A 604 -17.17 -16.27 -0.06
CA SER A 604 -17.21 -14.87 -0.49
C SER A 604 -17.60 -13.98 0.70
N THR A 605 -16.91 -12.86 0.96
CA THR A 605 -17.27 -11.97 2.10
C THR A 605 -18.11 -10.76 1.68
N GLY A 606 -18.20 -10.49 0.36
CA GLY A 606 -18.95 -9.35 -0.17
C GLY A 606 -20.48 -9.55 -0.22
N ASP A 607 -20.94 -10.78 -0.04
CA ASP A 607 -22.34 -11.19 0.05
C ASP A 607 -22.72 -11.69 1.46
N LEU A 608 -21.73 -11.91 2.33
CA LEU A 608 -21.96 -12.27 3.72
C LEU A 608 -22.38 -11.04 4.52
N ARG A 609 -23.60 -11.06 5.06
CA ARG A 609 -24.11 -10.01 5.96
C ARG A 609 -24.27 -10.59 7.36
N ILE A 610 -23.55 -10.01 8.32
CA ILE A 610 -23.62 -10.38 9.74
C ILE A 610 -24.35 -9.27 10.48
N SER A 611 -25.36 -9.61 11.27
CA SER A 611 -26.15 -8.64 12.03
C SER A 611 -26.28 -9.09 13.48
N LEU A 612 -25.92 -8.21 14.41
CA LEU A 612 -26.13 -8.41 15.84
C LEU A 612 -27.42 -7.68 16.25
N ILE A 613 -28.43 -8.44 16.64
CA ILE A 613 -29.73 -7.89 17.03
C ILE A 613 -29.76 -7.81 18.56
N SER A 614 -29.86 -6.60 19.11
CA SER A 614 -30.06 -6.43 20.54
C SER A 614 -31.47 -6.89 20.95
N PRO A 615 -31.70 -7.27 22.21
CA PRO A 615 -33.04 -7.60 22.70
C PRO A 615 -34.08 -6.46 22.58
N ALA A 616 -33.66 -5.23 22.26
CA ALA A 616 -34.51 -4.05 22.17
C ALA A 616 -34.89 -3.59 20.74
N GLY A 617 -34.25 -4.08 19.65
CA GLY A 617 -34.49 -3.76 18.21
C GLY A 617 -34.22 -2.28 17.79
N CYS A 618 -34.01 -1.83 16.53
CA CYS A 618 -33.46 -2.35 15.26
C CYS A 618 -32.75 -1.14 14.57
N LEU A 619 -31.62 -1.32 13.88
CA LEU A 619 -30.90 -0.27 13.13
C LEU A 619 -30.35 -0.86 11.82
N ALA A 620 -30.82 -0.40 10.66
CA ALA A 620 -30.29 -0.81 9.36
C ALA A 620 -29.19 0.17 8.95
N ARG A 621 -27.92 -0.16 9.22
CA ARG A 621 -26.79 0.60 8.66
C ARG A 621 -26.34 -0.10 7.38
N PHE A 622 -26.64 0.50 6.24
CA PHE A 622 -26.08 0.10 4.95
C PHE A 622 -25.11 1.19 4.49
N GLU A 623 -23.94 0.79 3.98
CA GLU A 623 -23.01 1.68 3.27
C GLU A 623 -23.01 1.23 1.81
N GLY A 624 -23.54 2.07 0.91
CA GLY A 624 -23.42 1.81 -0.53
C GLY A 624 -21.98 1.96 -1.03
N PRO A 625 -21.58 1.26 -2.12
CA PRO A 625 -20.24 1.38 -2.69
C PRO A 625 -19.99 2.77 -3.30
N GLN A 626 -18.71 3.12 -3.50
CA GLN A 626 -18.34 4.31 -4.26
C GLN A 626 -18.81 4.17 -5.72
N LEU A 627 -19.56 5.15 -6.20
CA LEU A 627 -20.22 5.15 -7.51
C LEU A 627 -19.89 6.45 -8.24
N VAL A 628 -19.59 6.34 -9.54
CA VAL A 628 -19.54 7.51 -10.44
C VAL A 628 -20.98 7.87 -10.82
N ILE A 629 -21.29 9.16 -10.92
CA ILE A 629 -22.50 9.68 -11.55
C ILE A 629 -22.08 10.10 -12.98
N PRO A 630 -22.32 9.26 -14.00
CA PRO A 630 -21.88 9.51 -15.35
C PRO A 630 -22.87 10.40 -16.11
N ASP A 631 -22.34 11.22 -17.02
CA ASP A 631 -23.10 12.12 -17.88
C ASP A 631 -24.27 11.44 -18.58
N LYS A 632 -25.46 12.07 -18.52
CA LYS A 632 -26.70 11.61 -19.18
C LYS A 632 -27.11 10.17 -18.87
N LEU A 633 -26.61 9.60 -17.77
CA LEU A 633 -26.84 8.20 -17.41
C LEU A 633 -27.44 8.08 -16.00
N THR A 634 -28.19 7.00 -15.81
CA THR A 634 -28.84 6.68 -14.52
C THR A 634 -28.04 5.61 -13.79
N VAL A 635 -27.70 5.90 -12.53
CA VAL A 635 -27.03 4.95 -11.63
C VAL A 635 -27.93 4.65 -10.43
N ASN A 636 -28.12 3.37 -10.15
CA ASN A 636 -28.94 2.89 -9.03
C ASN A 636 -28.09 2.14 -8.02
N THR A 637 -28.34 2.36 -6.73
CA THR A 637 -27.72 1.63 -5.62
C THR A 637 -28.80 1.17 -4.64
N ARG A 638 -28.61 0.00 -4.01
CA ARG A 638 -29.69 -0.75 -3.34
C ARG A 638 -29.30 -1.11 -1.90
N ALA A 639 -30.25 -1.07 -0.98
CA ALA A 639 -30.14 -1.63 0.37
C ALA A 639 -31.32 -2.58 0.64
N ASP A 640 -31.05 -3.78 1.14
CA ASP A 640 -32.11 -4.71 1.55
C ASP A 640 -32.32 -4.60 3.07
N VAL A 641 -33.54 -4.25 3.48
CA VAL A 641 -33.96 -4.22 4.89
C VAL A 641 -34.68 -5.54 5.18
N ILE A 642 -34.13 -6.36 6.08
CA ILE A 642 -34.65 -7.69 6.39
C ILE A 642 -35.23 -7.68 7.82
N MET A 643 -36.48 -8.14 7.97
CA MET A 643 -37.18 -8.40 9.23
C MET A 643 -37.43 -7.16 10.10
N CYS A 644 -38.45 -6.37 9.73
CA CYS A 644 -39.10 -5.40 10.61
C CYS A 644 -40.60 -5.40 10.27
N GLY A 645 -41.41 -6.27 10.87
CA GLY A 645 -42.87 -6.30 10.67
C GLY A 645 -43.62 -5.07 11.21
N ARG A 646 -42.98 -3.89 11.20
CA ARG A 646 -43.54 -2.61 11.65
C ARG A 646 -43.62 -1.63 10.46
N PRO A 647 -44.67 -0.79 10.42
CA PRO A 647 -44.77 0.27 9.42
C PRO A 647 -43.65 1.30 9.57
N VAL A 648 -43.24 1.93 8.47
CA VAL A 648 -42.25 3.02 8.46
C VAL A 648 -42.75 4.14 9.37
N GLY A 649 -41.92 4.53 10.36
CA GLY A 649 -42.17 5.66 11.24
C GLY A 649 -41.51 6.95 10.73
N SER A 650 -40.19 6.91 10.50
CA SER A 650 -39.42 8.05 10.01
C SER A 650 -38.23 7.59 9.18
N VAL A 651 -37.94 8.28 8.08
CA VAL A 651 -36.78 7.96 7.23
C VAL A 651 -35.77 9.09 7.28
N THR A 652 -34.48 8.75 7.34
CA THR A 652 -33.38 9.69 7.08
C THR A 652 -32.37 9.05 6.11
N LEU A 653 -31.81 9.85 5.22
CA LEU A 653 -30.81 9.39 4.25
C LEU A 653 -29.60 10.32 4.29
N ASN A 654 -28.44 9.80 4.66
CA ASN A 654 -27.17 10.53 4.59
C ASN A 654 -26.39 10.10 3.35
N ILE A 655 -25.95 11.03 2.51
CA ILE A 655 -25.19 10.75 1.27
C ILE A 655 -23.87 11.54 1.31
N THR A 656 -22.75 10.87 1.12
CA THR A 656 -21.45 11.52 0.88
C THR A 656 -21.19 11.58 -0.61
N MET A 657 -21.12 12.77 -1.21
CA MET A 657 -20.99 12.94 -2.67
C MET A 657 -20.35 14.27 -3.06
N GLN A 658 -19.96 14.39 -4.34
CA GLN A 658 -19.57 15.64 -4.99
C GLN A 658 -20.11 15.69 -6.43
N HIS A 659 -20.36 16.89 -6.95
CA HIS A 659 -20.74 17.10 -8.34
C HIS A 659 -20.29 18.49 -8.85
N PRO A 660 -19.68 18.59 -10.04
CA PRO A 660 -19.23 19.88 -10.58
C PRO A 660 -20.36 20.89 -10.78
N TYR A 661 -21.58 20.45 -11.09
CA TYR A 661 -22.75 21.32 -11.27
C TYR A 661 -23.99 20.72 -10.62
N LEU A 662 -24.50 21.36 -9.57
CA LEU A 662 -25.69 20.89 -8.85
C LEU A 662 -26.96 20.93 -9.72
N GLY A 663 -27.00 21.83 -10.71
CA GLY A 663 -28.13 21.97 -11.63
C GLY A 663 -28.43 20.72 -12.45
N ASP A 664 -27.41 19.88 -12.64
CA ASP A 664 -27.46 18.70 -13.51
C ASP A 664 -27.99 17.46 -12.79
N LEU A 665 -28.02 17.50 -11.44
CA LEU A 665 -28.34 16.35 -10.61
C LEU A 665 -29.83 16.15 -10.36
N ARG A 666 -30.25 14.88 -10.48
CA ARG A 666 -31.53 14.38 -9.98
C ARG A 666 -31.30 13.15 -9.09
N ILE A 667 -31.85 13.16 -7.87
CA ILE A 667 -31.70 12.08 -6.89
C ILE A 667 -33.08 11.67 -6.36
N THR A 668 -33.37 10.36 -6.38
CA THR A 668 -34.66 9.79 -5.97
C THR A 668 -34.46 8.60 -5.03
N LEU A 669 -35.19 8.55 -3.91
CA LEU A 669 -35.29 7.36 -3.05
C LEU A 669 -36.55 6.58 -3.41
N ILE A 670 -36.41 5.27 -3.55
CA ILE A 670 -37.45 4.33 -3.98
C ILE A 670 -37.61 3.26 -2.90
N ALA A 671 -38.81 3.13 -2.36
CA ALA A 671 -39.19 2.12 -1.38
C ALA A 671 -39.40 0.74 -2.04
N PRO A 672 -39.42 -0.36 -1.25
CA PRO A 672 -39.60 -1.72 -1.77
C PRO A 672 -40.90 -1.93 -2.53
N ASP A 673 -41.96 -1.19 -2.17
CA ASP A 673 -43.27 -1.21 -2.82
C ASP A 673 -43.33 -0.33 -4.09
N GLY A 674 -42.21 0.28 -4.49
CA GLY A 674 -42.10 1.15 -5.66
C GLY A 674 -42.47 2.62 -5.40
N THR A 675 -42.87 2.99 -4.17
CA THR A 675 -43.11 4.39 -3.81
C THR A 675 -41.83 5.19 -3.96
N THR A 676 -41.90 6.39 -4.53
CA THR A 676 -40.73 7.24 -4.77
C THR A 676 -40.83 8.58 -4.05
N SER A 677 -39.68 9.12 -3.66
CA SER A 677 -39.53 10.49 -3.19
C SER A 677 -38.31 11.12 -3.84
N ALA A 678 -38.50 12.27 -4.50
CA ALA A 678 -37.42 13.05 -5.09
C ALA A 678 -36.72 13.91 -4.01
N LEU A 679 -35.42 13.71 -3.84
CA LEU A 679 -34.58 14.46 -2.92
C LEU A 679 -34.07 15.73 -3.59
N VAL A 680 -33.64 15.57 -4.84
CA VAL A 680 -33.02 16.58 -5.70
C VAL A 680 -33.64 16.43 -7.08
N ALA A 681 -33.90 17.55 -7.77
CA ALA A 681 -34.22 17.48 -9.19
C ALA A 681 -33.44 18.53 -9.96
N SER A 682 -33.20 18.22 -11.23
CA SER A 682 -32.50 19.10 -12.15
C SER A 682 -33.18 20.46 -12.23
N ARG A 683 -32.37 21.51 -12.27
CA ARG A 683 -32.82 22.90 -12.42
C ARG A 683 -32.15 23.53 -13.65
N PRO A 684 -32.84 24.39 -14.40
CA PRO A 684 -32.19 25.13 -15.47
C PRO A 684 -31.08 26.03 -14.90
N ALA A 685 -29.85 25.85 -15.41
CA ALA A 685 -28.70 26.74 -15.30
C ALA A 685 -28.33 27.22 -13.87
N SER A 686 -27.90 26.30 -13.01
CA SER A 686 -27.14 26.65 -11.79
C SER A 686 -25.67 26.30 -11.98
N ASP A 687 -24.80 27.31 -11.90
CA ASP A 687 -23.33 27.20 -11.88
C ASP A 687 -22.77 26.77 -10.51
N ALA A 688 -23.64 26.46 -9.55
CA ALA A 688 -23.25 26.11 -8.20
C ALA A 688 -22.62 24.70 -8.16
N LYS A 689 -21.39 24.63 -7.66
CA LYS A 689 -20.69 23.37 -7.40
C LYS A 689 -21.28 22.68 -6.16
N LEU A 690 -21.38 21.35 -6.20
CA LEU A 690 -21.61 20.52 -5.03
C LEU A 690 -20.25 19.96 -4.57
N PRO A 691 -19.59 20.56 -3.56
CA PRO A 691 -18.29 20.09 -3.10
C PRO A 691 -18.42 18.73 -2.42
N TYR A 692 -17.29 18.07 -2.19
CA TYR A 692 -17.27 16.82 -1.43
C TYR A 692 -17.79 17.04 -0.02
N GLY A 693 -18.85 16.31 0.35
CA GLY A 693 -19.47 16.48 1.65
C GLY A 693 -20.54 15.45 1.97
N ALA A 694 -20.95 15.42 3.24
CA ALA A 694 -22.04 14.59 3.75
C ALA A 694 -23.35 15.39 3.82
N TYR A 695 -24.38 14.87 3.15
CA TYR A 695 -25.68 15.50 2.96
C TYR A 695 -26.77 14.64 3.60
N LEU A 696 -27.29 15.09 4.74
CA LEU A 696 -28.36 14.40 5.48
C LEU A 696 -29.73 14.90 5.03
N PHE A 697 -30.55 14.04 4.44
CA PHE A 697 -31.93 14.31 4.07
C PHE A 697 -32.90 13.81 5.15
N ALA A 698 -33.72 14.71 5.70
CA ALA A 698 -34.75 14.38 6.70
C ALA A 698 -35.91 15.38 6.65
N ASP A 699 -37.14 14.91 6.93
CA ASP A 699 -38.33 15.78 6.98
C ASP A 699 -38.26 16.85 8.09
N ALA A 700 -37.53 16.55 9.16
CA ALA A 700 -37.29 17.46 10.29
C ALA A 700 -36.17 18.47 10.05
N ALA A 701 -35.44 18.39 8.93
CA ALA A 701 -34.37 19.34 8.62
C ALA A 701 -34.93 20.75 8.33
N PRO A 702 -34.14 21.82 8.57
CA PRO A 702 -34.56 23.20 8.30
C PRO A 702 -35.04 23.40 6.86
N ALA A 703 -36.10 24.19 6.66
CA ALA A 703 -36.62 24.52 5.32
C ALA A 703 -35.70 25.47 4.53
N THR A 704 -34.76 26.12 5.22
CA THR A 704 -33.75 27.01 4.64
C THR A 704 -32.37 26.73 5.26
N PRO A 705 -31.29 26.63 4.45
CA PRO A 705 -31.30 26.65 2.99
C PRO A 705 -31.96 25.39 2.43
N ALA A 706 -32.91 25.56 1.49
CA ALA A 706 -33.49 24.44 0.77
C ALA A 706 -32.40 23.74 -0.07
N PHE A 707 -32.55 22.45 -0.38
CA PHE A 707 -31.72 21.76 -1.35
C PHE A 707 -32.53 21.52 -2.63
N PRO A 708 -32.14 21.99 -3.83
CA PRO A 708 -31.07 22.94 -4.14
C PRO A 708 -31.60 24.38 -4.07
N GLY A 709 -31.29 25.15 -3.02
CA GLY A 709 -31.72 26.53 -2.82
C GLY A 709 -30.66 27.49 -3.34
N LEU A 710 -31.04 28.32 -4.32
CA LEU A 710 -30.22 29.35 -4.95
C LEU A 710 -29.72 30.36 -3.89
N VAL A 711 -28.40 30.56 -3.76
CA VAL A 711 -27.61 31.82 -3.90
C VAL A 711 -26.15 31.48 -3.54
N ARG A 712 -25.24 31.51 -4.54
CA ARG A 712 -23.75 31.64 -4.55
C ARG A 712 -22.84 31.05 -3.44
N ASN A 713 -23.34 30.46 -2.34
CA ASN A 713 -22.57 30.02 -1.16
C ASN A 713 -23.17 28.79 -0.46
N VAL A 714 -23.76 27.83 -1.19
CA VAL A 714 -24.29 26.60 -0.58
C VAL A 714 -23.46 25.41 -1.03
N GLY A 715 -22.31 25.24 -0.38
CA GLY A 715 -21.37 24.14 -0.61
C GLY A 715 -20.80 23.59 0.70
N GLN A 716 -21.63 23.42 1.73
CA GLN A 716 -21.17 22.79 2.98
C GLN A 716 -22.00 21.55 3.28
N SER A 717 -21.34 20.52 3.80
CA SER A 717 -21.98 19.34 4.38
C SER A 717 -23.03 19.76 5.42
N GLY A 718 -24.19 19.09 5.47
CA GLY A 718 -25.25 19.51 6.37
C GLY A 718 -26.57 18.75 6.22
N ALA A 719 -27.57 19.18 7.01
CA ALA A 719 -28.92 18.61 7.00
C ALA A 719 -29.87 19.43 6.12
N TYR A 720 -30.59 18.75 5.23
CA TYR A 720 -31.46 19.33 4.21
C TYR A 720 -32.82 18.66 4.19
N ARG A 721 -33.85 19.47 3.93
CA ARG A 721 -35.19 18.95 3.70
C ARG A 721 -35.31 18.44 2.25
N PRO A 722 -35.76 17.20 2.02
CA PRO A 722 -35.89 16.67 0.66
C PRO A 722 -36.98 17.41 -0.13
N ARG A 723 -36.86 17.47 -1.46
CA ARG A 723 -37.83 18.14 -2.33
C ARG A 723 -39.24 17.55 -2.20
N GLN A 724 -39.35 16.24 -2.02
CA GLN A 724 -40.57 15.55 -1.61
C GLN A 724 -40.36 14.93 -0.23
N ALA A 725 -41.32 15.09 0.67
CA ALA A 725 -41.18 14.64 2.05
C ALA A 725 -41.12 13.10 2.12
N PHE A 726 -40.26 12.57 3.00
CA PHE A 726 -40.14 11.14 3.28
C PHE A 726 -41.32 10.56 4.07
N SER A 727 -42.14 11.40 4.70
CA SER A 727 -43.46 11.05 5.22
C SER A 727 -44.37 10.39 4.17
N ALA A 728 -44.07 10.52 2.88
CA ALA A 728 -44.69 9.72 1.82
C ALA A 728 -44.53 8.20 2.01
N PHE A 729 -43.50 7.77 2.76
CA PHE A 729 -43.25 6.38 3.11
C PHE A 729 -43.94 5.94 4.41
N ALA A 730 -44.50 6.86 5.20
CA ALA A 730 -45.10 6.54 6.50
C ALA A 730 -46.25 5.53 6.36
N GLY A 731 -46.30 4.55 7.25
CA GLY A 731 -47.32 3.49 7.20
C GLY A 731 -47.06 2.37 6.18
N ARG A 732 -46.05 2.51 5.30
CA ARG A 732 -45.64 1.47 4.35
C ARG A 732 -44.80 0.40 5.03
N VAL A 733 -44.64 -0.75 4.35
CA VAL A 733 -43.79 -1.85 4.82
C VAL A 733 -42.33 -1.43 4.73
N THR A 734 -41.59 -1.58 5.84
CA THR A 734 -40.15 -1.25 5.92
C THR A 734 -39.27 -2.30 5.24
N GLU A 735 -39.75 -3.55 5.23
CA GLU A 735 -39.07 -4.73 4.73
C GLU A 735 -38.98 -4.77 3.20
N GLY A 736 -37.81 -5.12 2.71
CA GLY A 736 -37.51 -5.27 1.29
C GLY A 736 -36.43 -4.31 0.80
N ARG A 737 -36.31 -4.23 -0.52
CA ARG A 737 -35.22 -3.52 -1.19
C ARG A 737 -35.52 -2.04 -1.42
N TRP A 738 -34.81 -1.18 -0.72
CA TRP A 738 -34.76 0.27 -0.97
C TRP A 738 -33.72 0.58 -2.04
N THR A 739 -34.01 1.55 -2.91
CA THR A 739 -33.10 1.96 -4.00
C THR A 739 -32.89 3.48 -3.97
N VAL A 740 -31.65 3.94 -4.00
CA VAL A 740 -31.30 5.34 -4.26
C VAL A 740 -30.84 5.45 -5.72
N GLN A 741 -31.47 6.36 -6.46
CA GLN A 741 -31.20 6.60 -7.87
C GLN A 741 -30.56 7.98 -8.04
N PHE A 742 -29.45 8.03 -8.78
CA PHE A 742 -28.72 9.23 -9.15
C PHE A 742 -28.73 9.37 -10.68
N VAL A 743 -29.00 10.57 -11.17
CA VAL A 743 -29.00 10.89 -12.60
C VAL A 743 -28.30 12.23 -12.79
N ASP A 744 -27.26 12.25 -13.62
CA ASP A 744 -26.78 13.46 -14.27
C ASP A 744 -27.59 13.68 -15.56
N THR A 745 -28.22 14.83 -15.67
CA THR A 745 -29.10 15.18 -16.79
C THR A 745 -28.41 16.01 -17.87
N ALA A 746 -27.17 16.43 -17.66
CA ALA A 746 -26.35 17.19 -18.60
C ALA A 746 -25.10 16.39 -19.02
N SER A 747 -24.32 16.96 -19.94
CA SER A 747 -23.08 16.37 -20.43
C SER A 747 -21.92 17.34 -20.28
N GLY A 748 -20.71 16.80 -20.12
CA GLY A 748 -19.45 17.52 -19.99
C GLY A 748 -18.80 17.39 -18.61
N ASN A 749 -19.46 16.81 -17.60
CA ASN A 749 -18.95 16.75 -16.22
C ASN A 749 -19.52 15.56 -15.46
N THR A 750 -18.67 14.78 -14.79
CA THR A 750 -19.11 13.66 -13.95
C THR A 750 -19.03 14.00 -12.46
N GLY A 751 -19.92 13.43 -11.65
CA GLY A 751 -19.81 13.47 -10.18
C GLY A 751 -19.53 12.11 -9.56
N SER A 752 -19.47 12.07 -8.23
CA SER A 752 -19.26 10.81 -7.50
C SER A 752 -20.03 10.77 -6.18
N VAL A 753 -20.43 9.55 -5.80
CA VAL A 753 -21.00 9.22 -4.48
C VAL A 753 -19.99 8.33 -3.78
N ALA A 754 -19.48 8.75 -2.63
CA ALA A 754 -18.53 7.96 -1.84
C ALA A 754 -19.24 6.94 -0.94
N SER A 755 -20.37 7.32 -0.33
CA SER A 755 -21.16 6.45 0.54
C SER A 755 -22.59 6.96 0.70
N TRP A 756 -23.52 6.11 1.12
CA TRP A 756 -24.81 6.55 1.65
C TRP A 756 -25.31 5.62 2.75
N VAL A 757 -26.07 6.18 3.70
CA VAL A 757 -26.66 5.48 4.85
C VAL A 757 -28.13 5.84 4.96
N LEU A 758 -29.00 4.83 4.93
CA LEU A 758 -30.45 4.97 5.11
C LEU A 758 -30.85 4.46 6.49
N THR A 759 -31.59 5.28 7.24
CA THR A 759 -32.22 4.89 8.51
C THR A 759 -33.74 4.95 8.34
N VAL A 760 -34.46 3.93 8.80
CA VAL A 760 -35.92 3.76 8.64
C VAL A 760 -36.55 3.33 9.96
#